data_AF-A0A090WFV0-F1
#
_entry.id   AF-A0A090WFV0-F1
#
_cell.length_a   1.000
_cell.length_b   1.000
_cell.length_c   1.000
_cell.angle_alpha   90.00
_cell.angle_beta   90.00
_cell.angle_gamma   90.00
#
_symmetry.space_group_name_H-M   'P 1'
#
loop_
_entity.id
_entity.type
_entity.pdbx_description
1 polymer ?
#
loop_
_entity_poly.entity_id
_entity_poly.type
_entity_poly.pdbx_seq_one_letter_code
_entity_poly.pdbx_strand_id
1 'polypeptide(L)'
;MGVAYIFMWQLFKENSLEYNFWYFFFWSIIFYLGLTFFSVPYVAMGYEMSDDFHERTNIMAVAQWIGQWAWVIAPLFWLIMYDPEWFPSADVAARELAIWVAIPCAICAMIPALFIKSESTLNEDYEPLNLSNIGGSLTKIRDSFKEAFKIKEFRKLCLSTFFIFNAFNTVASLTFFVIVYKLFNGDAGASGVWVSLFGCLGALGTTFIVIPIVTALSKKLGKKKAFMICQSISILGYLMLYFLFIPGKPWLYILALPFFSFGIGSLFTIMMSMTADVIDIDELNTGKRREGTFGAIYWWMVKVGYAIAGALSGGIIWLVGFDSDLATIEQQGAVDGLHAFFCFFPMLGTLAAMFIMRNYDVTEKRASEIRSQLDKRKSLNNGVNTSFYGLNKLESLMSLKGKSSYLTDVKDDISLDELKSAFQKSLSSKLHGICFSPYREGQNVNQRLSGTQIDERMEVIAPYTSWIRSFSSRNGNELIPLSARSKGLKSMIGAWVSDNEAQNNLEIESLIDLAKKGQVDIAVVGNEVLLRDELPMEVIIDYLKRVKKALPNTPVGYVDAYYQFVDHPELIEICDVLLINCYPFWEGCAIGKSTAYLNEMYEMVKQVAGEKPIIITETGWPNEGSENLEAVPSMINAMKYFVNVTNWSKDKGVEMFYFSSFDESWKVHQEGDVGARWGNMG
;
A
#
# COMPACT_ATOMS: atom_id res chain seq x y z
N MET A 1 -18.51 20.57 -3.38
CA MET A 1 -19.62 19.71 -3.84
C MET A 1 -20.97 20.14 -3.25
N GLY A 2 -21.18 20.06 -1.93
CA GLY A 2 -22.48 20.43 -1.29
C GLY A 2 -22.96 21.84 -1.61
N VAL A 3 -22.08 22.84 -1.49
CA VAL A 3 -22.39 24.24 -1.87
C VAL A 3 -22.80 24.36 -3.34
N ALA A 4 -22.09 23.68 -4.25
CA ALA A 4 -22.41 23.70 -5.67
C ALA A 4 -23.78 23.06 -5.96
N TYR A 5 -24.18 22.01 -5.22
CA TYR A 5 -25.50 21.41 -5.34
C TYR A 5 -26.63 22.36 -4.92
N ILE A 6 -26.43 23.14 -3.85
CA ILE A 6 -27.40 24.15 -3.41
C ILE A 6 -27.62 25.17 -4.51
N PHE A 7 -26.53 25.76 -5.03
CA PHE A 7 -26.60 26.77 -6.07
C PHE A 7 -27.14 26.22 -7.39
N MET A 8 -26.81 24.97 -7.75
CA MET A 8 -27.30 24.33 -8.98
C MET A 8 -28.83 24.37 -9.09
N TRP A 9 -29.55 24.26 -7.97
CA TRP A 9 -31.01 24.26 -7.95
C TRP A 9 -31.66 25.61 -7.73
N GLN A 10 -30.90 26.71 -7.55
CA GLN A 10 -31.46 28.07 -7.40
C GLN A 10 -31.91 28.67 -8.74
N LEU A 11 -32.86 27.99 -9.38
CA LEU A 11 -33.47 28.39 -10.64
C LEU A 11 -34.80 29.09 -10.40
N PHE A 12 -35.00 30.19 -11.11
CA PHE A 12 -36.17 31.06 -11.01
C PHE A 12 -36.87 31.12 -12.36
N LYS A 13 -38.20 31.03 -12.37
CA LYS A 13 -39.02 31.04 -13.60
C LYS A 13 -39.00 32.40 -14.30
N GLU A 14 -38.71 33.45 -13.55
CA GLU A 14 -38.62 34.83 -14.01
C GLU A 14 -37.37 35.09 -14.87
N ASN A 15 -36.35 34.24 -14.75
CA ASN A 15 -35.12 34.36 -15.53
C ASN A 15 -35.33 33.87 -16.98
N SER A 16 -34.53 34.40 -17.91
CA SER A 16 -34.50 33.88 -19.28
C SER A 16 -34.01 32.43 -19.32
N LEU A 17 -34.47 31.67 -20.33
CA LEU A 17 -34.04 30.29 -20.57
C LEU A 17 -32.52 30.20 -20.73
N GLU A 18 -31.91 31.13 -21.48
CA GLU A 18 -30.46 31.19 -21.68
C GLU A 18 -29.70 31.41 -20.37
N TYR A 19 -30.18 32.31 -19.51
CA TYR A 19 -29.56 32.54 -18.21
C TYR A 19 -29.62 31.30 -17.33
N ASN A 20 -30.81 30.69 -17.19
CA ASN A 20 -30.99 29.48 -16.38
C ASN A 20 -30.14 28.32 -16.91
N PHE A 21 -30.03 28.17 -18.24
CA PHE A 21 -29.16 27.17 -18.86
C PHE A 21 -27.69 27.35 -18.48
N TRP A 22 -27.11 28.53 -18.71
CA TRP A 22 -25.69 28.77 -18.43
C TRP A 22 -25.38 28.75 -16.94
N TYR A 23 -26.29 29.25 -16.10
CA TYR A 23 -26.18 29.18 -14.65
C TYR A 23 -26.15 27.73 -14.16
N PHE A 24 -27.13 26.91 -14.57
CA PHE A 24 -27.19 25.49 -14.21
C PHE A 24 -25.98 24.73 -14.73
N PHE A 25 -25.55 25.01 -15.96
CA PHE A 25 -24.41 24.36 -16.59
C PHE A 25 -23.10 24.64 -15.84
N PHE A 26 -22.85 25.90 -15.46
CA PHE A 26 -21.67 26.29 -14.69
C PHE A 26 -21.60 25.55 -13.34
N TRP A 27 -22.70 25.58 -12.57
CA TRP A 27 -22.74 24.89 -11.28
C TRP A 27 -22.71 23.37 -11.40
N SER A 28 -23.27 22.82 -12.48
CA SER A 28 -23.17 21.39 -12.81
C SER A 28 -21.71 20.98 -13.02
N ILE A 29 -20.90 21.77 -13.74
CA ILE A 29 -19.47 21.48 -13.91
C ILE A 29 -18.77 21.40 -12.55
N ILE A 30 -18.98 22.39 -11.68
CA ILE A 30 -18.37 22.42 -10.34
C ILE A 30 -18.84 21.22 -9.51
N PHE A 31 -20.12 20.89 -9.56
CA PHE A 31 -20.71 19.77 -8.83
C PHE A 31 -20.12 18.43 -9.29
N TYR A 32 -20.13 18.13 -10.59
CA TYR A 32 -19.64 16.86 -11.13
C TYR A 32 -18.12 16.70 -11.02
N LEU A 33 -17.37 17.80 -11.09
CA LEU A 33 -15.93 17.80 -10.83
C LEU A 33 -15.65 17.48 -9.36
N GLY A 34 -16.36 18.13 -8.43
CA GLY A 34 -16.29 17.80 -7.01
C GLY A 34 -16.72 16.36 -6.68
N LEU A 35 -17.78 15.86 -7.33
CA LEU A 35 -18.23 14.47 -7.21
C LEU A 35 -17.13 13.49 -7.64
N THR A 36 -16.37 13.81 -8.69
CA THR A 36 -15.29 12.96 -9.17
C THR A 36 -14.11 12.94 -8.20
N PHE A 37 -13.72 14.08 -7.64
CA PHE A 37 -12.68 14.14 -6.62
C PHE A 37 -13.03 13.38 -5.34
N PHE A 38 -14.31 13.27 -5.00
CA PHE A 38 -14.76 12.50 -3.84
C PHE A 38 -14.93 11.00 -4.15
N SER A 39 -15.64 10.67 -5.23
CA SER A 39 -16.06 9.29 -5.53
C SER A 39 -14.91 8.35 -5.88
N VAL A 40 -13.89 8.82 -6.59
CA VAL A 40 -12.78 7.96 -7.03
C VAL A 40 -11.92 7.49 -5.84
N PRO A 41 -11.43 8.38 -4.94
CA PRO A 41 -10.73 7.95 -3.73
C PRO A 41 -11.61 7.14 -2.79
N TYR A 42 -12.89 7.52 -2.62
CA TYR A 42 -13.83 6.79 -1.77
C TYR A 42 -13.93 5.30 -2.16
N VAL A 43 -13.99 5.04 -3.46
CA VAL A 43 -14.07 3.66 -3.97
C VAL A 43 -12.73 2.95 -3.88
N ALA A 44 -11.63 3.64 -4.20
CA ALA A 44 -10.29 3.07 -4.14
C ALA A 44 -9.95 2.57 -2.73
N MET A 45 -10.27 3.35 -1.70
CA MET A 45 -10.11 2.95 -0.30
C MET A 45 -10.80 1.61 -0.01
N GLY A 46 -12.01 1.41 -0.52
CA GLY A 46 -12.72 0.14 -0.32
C GLY A 46 -11.99 -1.09 -0.91
N TYR A 47 -11.18 -0.92 -1.95
CA TYR A 47 -10.36 -1.99 -2.52
C TYR A 47 -9.11 -2.29 -1.69
N GLU A 48 -8.60 -1.30 -0.96
CA GLU A 48 -7.37 -1.38 -0.17
C GLU A 48 -7.59 -1.88 1.26
N MET A 49 -8.79 -1.68 1.82
CA MET A 49 -9.08 -1.91 3.23
C MET A 49 -8.87 -3.35 3.74
N SER A 50 -8.92 -4.35 2.88
CA SER A 50 -8.67 -5.74 3.28
C SER A 50 -7.98 -6.51 2.17
N ASP A 51 -7.14 -7.44 2.58
CA ASP A 51 -6.44 -8.38 1.72
C ASP A 51 -7.15 -9.73 1.60
N ASP A 52 -8.17 -9.99 2.43
CA ASP A 52 -8.91 -11.25 2.43
C ASP A 52 -10.04 -11.26 1.39
N PHE A 53 -10.14 -12.38 0.65
CA PHE A 53 -11.07 -12.54 -0.46
C PHE A 53 -12.55 -12.39 -0.06
N HIS A 54 -12.92 -12.88 1.14
CA HIS A 54 -14.28 -12.86 1.65
C HIS A 54 -14.59 -11.59 2.43
N GLU A 55 -13.63 -11.05 3.16
CA GLU A 55 -13.75 -9.81 3.90
C GLU A 55 -13.97 -8.62 2.96
N ARG A 56 -13.25 -8.54 1.83
CA ARG A 56 -13.51 -7.55 0.77
C ARG A 56 -14.97 -7.54 0.32
N THR A 57 -15.59 -8.71 0.19
CA THR A 57 -17.02 -8.79 -0.16
C THR A 57 -17.91 -8.23 0.96
N ASN A 58 -17.56 -8.47 2.23
CA ASN A 58 -18.31 -7.94 3.37
C ASN A 58 -18.19 -6.41 3.49
N ILE A 59 -16.99 -5.86 3.31
CA ILE A 59 -16.76 -4.40 3.31
C ILE A 59 -17.63 -3.73 2.24
N MET A 60 -17.63 -4.28 1.03
CA MET A 60 -18.48 -3.80 -0.06
C MET A 60 -19.96 -3.96 0.25
N ALA A 61 -20.37 -5.08 0.85
CA ALA A 61 -21.75 -5.32 1.25
C ALA A 61 -22.23 -4.28 2.28
N VAL A 62 -21.42 -3.94 3.28
CA VAL A 62 -21.74 -2.92 4.29
C VAL A 62 -21.84 -1.54 3.66
N ALA A 63 -20.86 -1.16 2.82
CA ALA A 63 -20.89 0.12 2.11
C ALA A 63 -22.14 0.25 1.22
N GLN A 64 -22.50 -0.82 0.50
CA GLN A 64 -23.72 -0.85 -0.31
C GLN A 64 -24.98 -0.81 0.55
N TRP A 65 -25.03 -1.54 1.66
CA TRP A 65 -26.18 -1.53 2.58
C TRP A 65 -26.48 -0.11 3.09
N ILE A 66 -25.44 0.64 3.47
CA ILE A 66 -25.57 2.05 3.88
C ILE A 66 -26.00 2.91 2.67
N GLY A 67 -25.34 2.73 1.52
CA GLY A 67 -25.62 3.48 0.30
C GLY A 67 -27.06 3.31 -0.23
N GLN A 68 -27.69 2.16 0.01
CA GLN A 68 -29.09 1.92 -0.42
C GLN A 68 -30.10 2.84 0.28
N TRP A 69 -29.80 3.39 1.47
CA TRP A 69 -30.70 4.32 2.14
C TRP A 69 -30.92 5.61 1.35
N ALA A 70 -29.95 6.06 0.55
CA ALA A 70 -30.15 7.18 -0.37
C ALA A 70 -31.28 6.87 -1.37
N TRP A 71 -31.38 5.63 -1.84
CA TRP A 71 -32.42 5.17 -2.78
C TRP A 71 -33.77 4.88 -2.10
N VAL A 72 -33.80 4.70 -0.78
CA VAL A 72 -35.03 4.63 0.01
C VAL A 72 -35.57 6.04 0.30
N ILE A 73 -34.69 6.99 0.60
CA ILE A 73 -35.08 8.34 1.02
C ILE A 73 -35.40 9.22 -0.18
N ALA A 74 -34.59 9.16 -1.26
CA ALA A 74 -34.75 10.07 -2.40
C ALA A 74 -36.15 10.04 -3.05
N PRO A 75 -36.78 8.87 -3.27
CA PRO A 75 -38.13 8.83 -3.83
C PRO A 75 -39.22 9.43 -2.93
N LEU A 76 -38.99 9.54 -1.62
CA LEU A 76 -39.93 10.17 -0.68
C LEU A 76 -39.97 11.68 -0.84
N PHE A 77 -38.90 12.31 -1.34
CA PHE A 77 -38.92 13.75 -1.65
C PHE A 77 -39.94 14.09 -2.74
N TRP A 78 -40.28 13.17 -3.65
CA TRP A 78 -41.37 13.40 -4.60
C TRP A 78 -42.71 13.63 -3.88
N LEU A 79 -42.99 12.91 -2.80
CA LEU A 79 -44.22 13.12 -2.02
C LEU A 79 -44.22 14.51 -1.39
N ILE A 80 -43.09 14.90 -0.78
CA ILE A 80 -42.94 16.20 -0.12
C ILE A 80 -43.00 17.35 -1.14
N MET A 81 -42.39 17.19 -2.32
CA MET A 81 -42.32 18.23 -3.36
C MET A 81 -43.68 18.57 -3.97
N TYR A 82 -44.58 17.59 -4.05
CA TYR A 82 -45.90 17.74 -4.65
C TYR A 82 -47.02 17.91 -3.62
N ASP A 83 -46.69 17.93 -2.32
CA ASP A 83 -47.64 18.22 -1.24
C ASP A 83 -47.80 19.74 -1.04
N PRO A 84 -48.99 20.30 -1.34
CA PRO A 84 -49.25 21.74 -1.20
C PRO A 84 -49.19 22.24 0.26
N GLU A 85 -49.30 21.35 1.26
CA GLU A 85 -49.15 21.73 2.67
C GLU A 85 -47.70 22.10 3.02
N TRP A 86 -46.74 21.47 2.34
CA TRP A 86 -45.31 21.71 2.56
C TRP A 86 -44.75 22.81 1.68
N PHE A 87 -45.10 22.82 0.38
CA PHE A 87 -44.55 23.76 -0.57
C PHE A 87 -45.61 24.27 -1.55
N PRO A 88 -45.61 25.59 -1.87
CA PRO A 88 -46.57 26.16 -2.82
C PRO A 88 -46.47 25.61 -4.25
N SER A 89 -45.29 25.12 -4.64
CA SER A 89 -45.03 24.54 -5.96
C SER A 89 -43.76 23.69 -5.93
N ALA A 90 -43.65 22.76 -6.88
CA ALA A 90 -42.51 21.85 -6.98
C ALA A 90 -41.17 22.57 -7.25
N ASP A 91 -41.19 23.73 -7.93
CA ASP A 91 -39.96 24.50 -8.18
C ASP A 91 -39.45 25.20 -6.91
N VAL A 92 -40.35 25.70 -6.06
CA VAL A 92 -40.00 26.21 -4.72
C VAL A 92 -39.47 25.06 -3.86
N ALA A 93 -40.15 23.92 -3.88
CA ALA A 93 -39.74 22.73 -3.13
C ALA A 93 -38.33 22.28 -3.52
N ALA A 94 -38.00 22.24 -4.81
CA ALA A 94 -36.67 21.85 -5.28
C ALA A 94 -35.55 22.77 -4.74
N ARG A 95 -35.80 24.09 -4.69
CA ARG A 95 -34.83 25.08 -4.15
C ARG A 95 -34.55 24.88 -2.67
N GLU A 96 -35.61 24.68 -1.88
CA GLU A 96 -35.52 24.53 -0.43
C GLU A 96 -34.97 23.15 -0.03
N LEU A 97 -35.46 22.08 -0.66
CA LEU A 97 -34.99 20.72 -0.41
C LEU A 97 -33.53 20.54 -0.81
N ALA A 98 -33.04 21.25 -1.84
CA ALA A 98 -31.63 21.23 -2.17
C ALA A 98 -30.74 21.68 -1.01
N ILE A 99 -31.18 22.67 -0.23
CA ILE A 99 -30.49 23.14 0.99
C ILE A 99 -30.59 22.08 2.09
N TRP A 100 -31.79 21.55 2.33
CA TRP A 100 -32.05 20.58 3.39
C TRP A 100 -31.28 19.28 3.20
N VAL A 101 -31.05 18.85 1.95
CA VAL A 101 -30.27 17.64 1.64
C VAL A 101 -28.76 17.93 1.64
N ALA A 102 -28.34 19.05 1.06
CA ALA A 102 -26.91 19.34 0.89
C ALA A 102 -26.18 19.56 2.21
N ILE A 103 -26.78 20.26 3.16
CA ILE A 103 -26.11 20.61 4.43
C ILE A 103 -25.79 19.34 5.26
N PRO A 104 -26.75 18.47 5.60
CA PRO A 104 -26.46 17.25 6.34
C PRO A 104 -25.52 16.32 5.57
N CYS A 105 -25.69 16.16 4.26
CA CYS A 105 -24.80 15.32 3.45
C CYS A 105 -23.35 15.86 3.43
N ALA A 106 -23.17 17.17 3.36
CA ALA A 106 -21.86 17.80 3.42
C ALA A 106 -21.21 17.60 4.79
N ILE A 107 -21.96 17.73 5.88
CA ILE A 107 -21.48 17.46 7.24
C ILE A 107 -21.06 16.00 7.36
N CYS A 108 -21.92 15.05 6.97
CA CYS A 108 -21.62 13.62 7.01
C CYS A 108 -20.38 13.26 6.18
N ALA A 109 -20.20 13.88 5.01
CA ALA A 109 -19.03 13.65 4.16
C ALA A 109 -17.72 14.19 4.78
N MET A 110 -17.78 15.21 5.64
CA MET A 110 -16.60 15.75 6.33
C MET A 110 -16.18 14.92 7.54
N ILE A 111 -17.08 14.14 8.15
CA ILE A 111 -16.78 13.35 9.36
C ILE A 111 -15.56 12.43 9.14
N PRO A 112 -15.49 11.58 8.08
CA PRO A 112 -14.31 10.76 7.86
C PRO A 112 -13.03 11.58 7.70
N ALA A 113 -13.07 12.72 7.01
CA ALA A 113 -11.91 13.57 6.79
C ALA A 113 -11.38 14.23 8.08
N LEU A 114 -12.25 14.48 9.06
CA LEU A 114 -11.86 15.09 10.33
C LEU A 114 -11.42 14.07 11.39
N PHE A 115 -12.00 12.87 11.38
CA PHE A 115 -11.79 11.87 12.43
C PHE A 115 -10.82 10.74 12.04
N ILE A 116 -10.65 10.45 10.75
CA ILE A 116 -9.67 9.46 10.28
C ILE A 116 -8.31 10.18 10.17
N LYS A 117 -7.38 9.82 11.05
CA LYS A 117 -5.99 10.30 10.97
C LYS A 117 -5.35 9.75 9.69
N SER A 118 -5.03 10.62 8.74
CA SER A 118 -4.19 10.25 7.61
C SER A 118 -2.73 10.19 8.03
N GLU A 119 -1.98 9.22 7.51
CA GLU A 119 -0.51 9.29 7.57
C GLU A 119 -0.02 10.53 6.82
N SER A 120 1.00 11.18 7.37
CA SER A 120 1.53 12.42 6.81
C SER A 120 2.33 12.10 5.54
N THR A 121 1.84 12.57 4.40
CA THR A 121 2.52 12.46 3.11
C THR A 121 3.61 13.53 2.88
N LEU A 122 3.93 14.33 3.91
CA LEU A 122 4.89 15.44 3.80
C LEU A 122 6.33 15.01 3.47
N ASN A 123 6.71 13.77 3.82
CA ASN A 123 8.05 13.21 3.62
C ASN A 123 8.09 12.11 2.55
N GLU A 124 6.99 11.91 1.83
CA GLU A 124 6.88 10.92 0.76
C GLU A 124 7.27 11.55 -0.58
N ASP A 125 8.05 10.83 -1.39
CA ASP A 125 8.60 11.33 -2.65
C ASP A 125 7.57 11.22 -3.78
N TYR A 126 6.50 12.03 -3.68
CA TYR A 126 5.48 12.15 -4.71
C TYR A 126 5.92 13.08 -5.84
N GLU A 127 5.45 12.81 -7.06
CA GLU A 127 5.73 13.70 -8.18
C GLU A 127 5.18 15.12 -7.91
N PRO A 128 6.03 16.16 -8.04
CA PRO A 128 5.60 17.52 -7.73
C PRO A 128 4.47 17.95 -8.68
N LEU A 129 3.40 18.50 -8.09
CA LEU A 129 2.22 19.02 -8.81
C LEU A 129 2.57 20.34 -9.54
N ASN A 130 3.31 20.26 -10.64
CA ASN A 130 3.62 21.40 -11.51
C ASN A 130 2.95 21.25 -12.90
N LEU A 131 2.73 22.35 -13.62
CA LEU A 131 2.05 22.32 -14.92
C LEU A 131 2.78 21.47 -15.98
N SER A 132 4.11 21.32 -15.89
CA SER A 132 4.87 20.47 -16.81
C SER A 132 4.61 18.97 -16.59
N ASN A 133 4.32 18.59 -15.34
CA ASN A 133 4.00 17.22 -14.94
C ASN A 133 2.53 16.85 -15.23
N ILE A 134 1.62 17.82 -15.40
CA ILE A 134 0.22 17.57 -15.79
C ILE A 134 0.15 16.98 -17.21
N GLY A 135 0.95 17.50 -18.16
CA GLY A 135 1.01 16.96 -19.52
C GLY A 135 1.59 15.54 -19.59
N GLY A 136 2.64 15.28 -18.78
CA GLY A 136 3.17 13.93 -18.58
C GLY A 136 2.17 12.99 -17.92
N SER A 137 1.36 13.50 -16.99
CA SER A 137 0.32 12.75 -16.28
C SER A 137 -0.77 12.23 -17.21
N LEU A 138 -1.23 13.01 -18.20
CA LEU A 138 -2.17 12.51 -19.22
C LEU A 138 -1.63 11.32 -20.02
N THR A 139 -0.33 11.33 -20.33
CA THR A 139 0.33 10.23 -21.04
C THR A 139 0.40 8.99 -20.13
N LYS A 140 0.75 9.17 -18.85
CA LYS A 140 0.76 8.10 -17.84
C LYS A 140 -0.64 7.52 -17.62
N ILE A 141 -1.68 8.34 -17.54
CA ILE A 141 -3.08 7.90 -17.41
C ILE A 141 -3.44 7.03 -18.62
N ARG A 142 -3.14 7.49 -19.85
CA ARG A 142 -3.39 6.71 -21.06
C ARG A 142 -2.68 5.36 -21.03
N ASP A 143 -1.43 5.33 -20.56
CA ASP A 143 -0.64 4.10 -20.54
C ASP A 143 -1.13 3.16 -19.42
N SER A 144 -1.53 3.68 -18.25
CA SER A 144 -2.24 2.92 -17.20
C SER A 144 -3.59 2.36 -17.68
N PHE A 145 -4.35 3.12 -18.47
CA PHE A 145 -5.56 2.63 -19.13
C PHE A 145 -5.24 1.46 -20.07
N LYS A 146 -4.22 1.60 -20.92
CA LYS A 146 -3.80 0.52 -21.83
C LYS A 146 -3.39 -0.73 -21.05
N GLU A 147 -2.65 -0.58 -19.96
CA GLU A 147 -2.21 -1.70 -19.12
C GLU A 147 -3.37 -2.40 -18.43
N ALA A 148 -4.26 -1.65 -17.78
CA ALA A 148 -5.45 -2.22 -17.15
C ALA A 148 -6.32 -2.99 -18.16
N PHE A 149 -6.50 -2.44 -19.37
CA PHE A 149 -7.26 -3.12 -20.43
C PHE A 149 -6.52 -4.31 -21.08
N LYS A 150 -5.22 -4.51 -20.86
CA LYS A 150 -4.56 -5.77 -21.29
C LYS A 150 -5.12 -6.95 -20.49
N ILE A 151 -5.47 -6.74 -19.23
CA ILE A 151 -6.07 -7.76 -18.37
C ILE A 151 -7.46 -8.14 -18.89
N LYS A 152 -7.61 -9.42 -19.26
CA LYS A 152 -8.84 -9.94 -19.87
C LYS A 152 -10.01 -9.92 -18.90
N GLU A 153 -9.73 -10.19 -17.64
CA GLU A 153 -10.67 -10.24 -16.52
C GLU A 153 -11.23 -8.85 -16.24
N PHE A 154 -10.36 -7.83 -16.20
CA PHE A 154 -10.78 -6.43 -16.02
C PHE A 154 -11.75 -5.97 -17.12
N ARG A 155 -11.41 -6.23 -18.39
CA ARG A 155 -12.28 -5.90 -19.54
C ARG A 155 -13.67 -6.52 -19.41
N LYS A 156 -13.75 -7.77 -18.95
CA LYS A 156 -15.05 -8.45 -18.74
C LYS A 156 -15.86 -7.77 -17.65
N LEU A 157 -15.25 -7.41 -16.52
CA LEU A 157 -15.92 -6.69 -15.43
C LEU A 157 -16.47 -5.36 -15.95
N CYS A 158 -15.63 -4.56 -16.59
CA CYS A 158 -16.05 -3.25 -17.07
C CYS A 158 -17.16 -3.31 -18.14
N LEU A 159 -17.05 -4.20 -19.13
CA LEU A 159 -18.08 -4.35 -20.15
C LEU A 159 -19.40 -4.89 -19.56
N SER A 160 -19.33 -5.83 -18.62
CA SER A 160 -20.52 -6.41 -17.99
C SER A 160 -21.23 -5.38 -17.11
N THR A 161 -20.48 -4.61 -16.31
CA THR A 161 -21.02 -3.48 -15.56
C THR A 161 -21.62 -2.45 -16.50
N PHE A 162 -20.94 -2.13 -17.61
CA PHE A 162 -21.48 -1.20 -18.60
C PHE A 162 -22.83 -1.66 -19.14
N PHE A 163 -22.99 -2.93 -19.53
CA PHE A 163 -24.27 -3.41 -20.05
C PHE A 163 -25.37 -3.44 -18.98
N ILE A 164 -25.11 -4.00 -17.80
CA ILE A 164 -26.15 -4.12 -16.76
C ILE A 164 -26.56 -2.74 -16.25
N PHE A 165 -25.57 -1.93 -15.84
CA PHE A 165 -25.85 -0.68 -15.16
C PHE A 165 -26.46 0.35 -16.11
N ASN A 166 -25.99 0.44 -17.35
CA ASN A 166 -26.53 1.42 -18.29
C ASN A 166 -27.86 0.97 -18.88
N ALA A 167 -28.08 -0.33 -19.09
CA ALA A 167 -29.40 -0.80 -19.49
C ALA A 167 -30.44 -0.53 -18.39
N PHE A 168 -30.06 -0.70 -17.12
CA PHE A 168 -30.89 -0.30 -15.98
C PHE A 168 -31.14 1.22 -15.95
N ASN A 169 -30.10 2.06 -16.05
CA ASN A 169 -30.28 3.51 -16.01
C ASN A 169 -31.10 4.05 -17.20
N THR A 170 -31.00 3.40 -18.37
CA THR A 170 -31.81 3.76 -19.55
C THR A 170 -33.30 3.63 -19.25
N VAL A 171 -33.71 2.58 -18.53
CA VAL A 171 -35.13 2.39 -18.19
C VAL A 171 -35.52 3.08 -16.89
N ALA A 172 -34.57 3.39 -16.01
CA ALA A 172 -34.84 4.07 -14.74
C ALA A 172 -35.54 5.42 -14.97
N SER A 173 -35.13 6.17 -16.01
CA SER A 173 -35.80 7.43 -16.40
C SER A 173 -37.21 7.21 -16.97
N LEU A 174 -37.53 6.01 -17.44
CA LEU A 174 -38.85 5.65 -17.97
C LEU A 174 -39.84 5.22 -16.88
N THR A 175 -39.35 4.94 -15.66
CA THR A 175 -40.16 4.42 -14.53
C THR A 175 -41.41 5.26 -14.26
N PHE A 176 -41.25 6.59 -14.24
CA PHE A 176 -42.38 7.52 -14.03
C PHE A 176 -43.45 7.34 -15.11
N PHE A 177 -43.05 7.40 -16.38
CA PHE A 177 -43.96 7.29 -17.52
C PHE A 177 -44.67 5.94 -17.54
N VAL A 178 -43.94 4.84 -17.32
CA VAL A 178 -44.54 3.51 -17.31
C VAL A 178 -45.54 3.37 -16.18
N ILE A 179 -45.22 3.78 -14.94
CA ILE A 179 -46.17 3.66 -13.82
C ILE A 179 -47.40 4.53 -14.06
N VAL A 180 -47.22 5.82 -14.39
CA VAL A 180 -48.33 6.77 -14.54
C VAL A 180 -49.22 6.41 -15.72
N TYR A 181 -48.64 6.14 -16.90
CA TYR A 181 -49.44 5.92 -18.11
C TYR A 181 -49.96 4.48 -18.20
N LYS A 182 -49.19 3.46 -17.79
CA LYS A 182 -49.66 2.07 -17.86
C LYS A 182 -50.61 1.70 -16.73
N LEU A 183 -50.35 2.15 -15.49
CA LEU A 183 -51.15 1.73 -14.32
C LEU A 183 -52.24 2.72 -13.95
N PHE A 184 -52.03 4.01 -14.20
CA PHE A 184 -52.94 5.10 -13.81
C PHE A 184 -53.52 5.88 -15.00
N ASN A 185 -53.40 5.34 -16.21
CA ASN A 185 -53.98 5.91 -17.42
C ASN A 185 -53.56 7.38 -17.69
N GLY A 186 -52.36 7.77 -17.27
CA GLY A 186 -51.82 9.13 -17.46
C GLY A 186 -52.10 10.10 -16.31
N ASP A 187 -52.86 9.69 -15.30
CA ASP A 187 -53.16 10.52 -14.14
C ASP A 187 -52.01 10.48 -13.11
N ALA A 188 -51.14 11.50 -13.18
CA ALA A 188 -50.01 11.65 -12.27
C ALA A 188 -50.45 11.85 -10.80
N GLY A 189 -51.59 12.50 -10.56
CA GLY A 189 -52.12 12.71 -9.20
C GLY A 189 -52.62 11.40 -8.60
N ALA A 190 -53.35 10.59 -9.38
CA ALA A 190 -53.84 9.28 -8.96
C ALA A 190 -52.71 8.26 -8.71
N SER A 191 -51.55 8.46 -9.34
CA SER A 191 -50.37 7.60 -9.13
C SER A 191 -49.83 7.68 -7.70
N GLY A 192 -50.08 8.79 -6.97
CA GLY A 192 -49.78 8.97 -5.55
C GLY A 192 -48.42 8.41 -5.14
N VAL A 193 -48.43 7.44 -4.21
CA VAL A 193 -47.22 6.83 -3.66
C VAL A 193 -46.58 5.76 -4.56
N TRP A 194 -47.23 5.32 -5.63
CA TRP A 194 -46.81 4.12 -6.38
C TRP A 194 -45.46 4.31 -7.07
N VAL A 195 -45.19 5.49 -7.64
CA VAL A 195 -43.88 5.79 -8.22
C VAL A 195 -42.78 5.73 -7.14
N SER A 196 -43.01 6.36 -5.98
CA SER A 196 -42.06 6.34 -4.87
C SER A 196 -41.88 4.93 -4.29
N LEU A 197 -42.96 4.15 -4.15
CA LEU A 197 -42.92 2.77 -3.65
C LEU A 197 -42.09 1.86 -4.54
N PHE A 198 -42.08 2.06 -5.86
CA PHE A 198 -41.22 1.29 -6.76
C PHE A 198 -39.74 1.44 -6.37
N GLY A 199 -39.27 2.68 -6.19
CA GLY A 199 -37.91 2.96 -5.75
C GLY A 199 -37.62 2.47 -4.33
N CYS A 200 -38.48 2.83 -3.37
CA CYS A 200 -38.28 2.50 -1.96
C CYS A 200 -38.28 0.99 -1.70
N LEU A 201 -39.28 0.26 -2.20
CA LEU A 201 -39.39 -1.19 -1.98
C LEU A 201 -38.31 -1.94 -2.77
N GLY A 202 -37.92 -1.46 -3.94
CA GLY A 202 -36.78 -2.00 -4.69
C GLY A 202 -35.46 -1.86 -3.93
N ALA A 203 -35.21 -0.67 -3.36
CA ALA A 203 -34.03 -0.40 -2.54
C ALA A 203 -34.06 -1.21 -1.23
N LEU A 204 -35.18 -1.26 -0.51
CA LEU A 204 -35.33 -2.08 0.70
C LEU A 204 -35.15 -3.58 0.43
N GLY A 205 -35.68 -4.06 -0.70
CA GLY A 205 -35.44 -5.42 -1.18
C GLY A 205 -33.95 -5.67 -1.44
N THR A 206 -33.26 -4.71 -2.04
CA THR A 206 -31.80 -4.77 -2.21
C THR A 206 -31.08 -4.88 -0.86
N THR A 207 -31.42 -4.00 0.08
CA THR A 207 -30.79 -3.85 1.39
C THR A 207 -30.94 -5.10 2.27
N PHE A 208 -32.18 -5.61 2.43
CA PHE A 208 -32.48 -6.63 3.43
C PHE A 208 -32.56 -8.06 2.86
N ILE A 209 -32.76 -8.21 1.55
CA ILE A 209 -32.91 -9.53 0.91
C ILE A 209 -31.69 -9.80 0.04
N VAL A 210 -31.42 -8.93 -0.94
CA VAL A 210 -30.41 -9.21 -1.97
C VAL A 210 -29.00 -9.21 -1.39
N ILE A 211 -28.57 -8.14 -0.70
CA ILE A 211 -27.19 -8.02 -0.20
C ILE A 211 -26.81 -9.20 0.73
N PRO A 212 -27.62 -9.61 1.72
CA PRO A 212 -27.31 -10.77 2.55
C PRO A 212 -27.24 -12.09 1.76
N ILE A 213 -28.18 -12.32 0.84
CA ILE A 213 -28.21 -13.54 0.02
C ILE A 213 -27.02 -13.59 -0.92
N VAL A 214 -26.73 -12.49 -1.62
CA VAL A 214 -25.58 -12.33 -2.52
C VAL A 214 -24.27 -12.60 -1.78
N THR A 215 -24.11 -12.02 -0.59
CA THR A 215 -22.91 -12.23 0.24
C THR A 215 -22.77 -13.69 0.66
N ALA A 216 -23.86 -14.33 1.10
CA ALA A 216 -23.86 -15.75 1.49
C ALA A 216 -23.58 -16.68 0.29
N LEU A 217 -24.16 -16.40 -0.88
CA LEU A 217 -23.91 -17.15 -2.11
C LEU A 217 -22.46 -16.98 -2.60
N SER A 218 -21.93 -15.76 -2.53
CA SER A 218 -20.54 -15.46 -2.91
C SER A 218 -19.55 -16.28 -2.08
N LYS A 219 -19.75 -16.36 -0.76
CA LYS A 219 -18.92 -17.15 0.15
C LYS A 219 -19.01 -18.66 -0.10
N LYS A 220 -20.21 -19.18 -0.40
CA LYS A 220 -20.42 -20.64 -0.55
C LYS A 220 -20.07 -21.19 -1.94
N LEU A 221 -20.37 -20.42 -2.99
CA LEU A 221 -20.28 -20.90 -4.39
C LEU A 221 -19.19 -20.18 -5.20
N GLY A 222 -18.58 -19.14 -4.63
CA GLY A 222 -17.64 -18.24 -5.31
C GLY A 222 -18.33 -17.11 -6.07
N LYS A 223 -17.62 -15.98 -6.20
CA LYS A 223 -18.11 -14.71 -6.79
C LYS A 223 -18.76 -14.86 -8.17
N LYS A 224 -18.12 -15.58 -9.09
CA LYS A 224 -18.65 -15.81 -10.47
C LYS A 224 -19.99 -16.53 -10.46
N LYS A 225 -20.11 -17.65 -9.76
CA LYS A 225 -21.35 -18.45 -9.76
C LYS A 225 -22.47 -17.67 -9.06
N ALA A 226 -22.16 -17.01 -7.94
CA ALA A 226 -23.09 -16.14 -7.25
C ALA A 226 -23.62 -15.02 -8.18
N PHE A 227 -22.73 -14.35 -8.92
CA PHE A 227 -23.12 -13.34 -9.90
C PHE A 227 -24.05 -13.91 -10.98
N MET A 228 -23.71 -15.03 -11.61
CA MET A 228 -24.54 -15.65 -12.66
C MET A 228 -25.93 -16.06 -12.14
N ILE A 229 -26.01 -16.60 -10.92
CA ILE A 229 -27.29 -16.96 -10.30
C ILE A 229 -28.12 -15.70 -10.05
N CYS A 230 -27.54 -14.66 -9.46
CA CYS A 230 -28.27 -13.43 -9.15
C CYS A 230 -28.77 -12.71 -10.41
N GLN A 231 -27.96 -12.69 -11.48
CA GLN A 231 -28.39 -12.13 -12.76
C GLN A 231 -29.46 -13.00 -13.45
N SER A 232 -29.47 -14.31 -13.22
CA SER A 232 -30.56 -15.17 -13.70
C SER A 232 -31.87 -14.87 -12.97
N ILE A 233 -31.80 -14.59 -11.66
CA ILE A 233 -32.95 -14.19 -10.85
C ILE A 233 -33.47 -12.81 -11.29
N SER A 234 -32.59 -11.87 -11.66
CA SER A 234 -33.00 -10.56 -12.15
C SER A 234 -33.76 -10.63 -13.48
N ILE A 235 -33.38 -11.53 -14.39
CA ILE A 235 -34.12 -11.83 -15.62
C ILE A 235 -35.57 -12.25 -15.32
N LEU A 236 -35.76 -13.12 -14.32
CA LEU A 236 -37.10 -13.48 -13.86
C LEU A 236 -37.86 -12.26 -13.32
N GLY A 237 -37.19 -11.37 -12.57
CA GLY A 237 -37.78 -10.11 -12.10
C GLY A 237 -38.26 -9.21 -13.24
N TYR A 238 -37.46 -9.04 -14.29
CA TYR A 238 -37.86 -8.27 -15.48
C TYR A 238 -39.06 -8.90 -16.20
N LEU A 239 -39.09 -10.23 -16.33
CA LEU A 239 -40.25 -10.95 -16.89
C LEU A 239 -41.50 -10.77 -16.03
N MET A 240 -41.36 -10.87 -14.71
CA MET A 240 -42.46 -10.66 -13.77
C MET A 240 -43.02 -9.23 -13.88
N LEU A 241 -42.16 -8.21 -14.01
CA LEU A 241 -42.60 -6.83 -14.21
C LEU A 241 -43.42 -6.65 -15.50
N TYR A 242 -43.13 -7.41 -16.55
CA TYR A 242 -43.91 -7.37 -17.78
C TYR A 242 -45.35 -7.90 -17.56
N PHE A 243 -45.51 -8.99 -16.81
CA PHE A 243 -46.82 -9.61 -16.58
C PHE A 243 -47.60 -9.01 -15.39
N LEU A 244 -46.92 -8.43 -14.40
CA LEU A 244 -47.53 -7.94 -13.15
C LEU A 244 -47.85 -6.44 -13.16
N PHE A 245 -47.53 -5.72 -14.24
CA PHE A 245 -47.99 -4.34 -14.47
C PHE A 245 -49.43 -4.35 -15.00
N ILE A 246 -50.38 -4.60 -14.09
CA ILE A 246 -51.81 -4.73 -14.42
C ILE A 246 -52.56 -3.45 -13.99
N PRO A 247 -53.21 -2.73 -14.93
CA PRO A 247 -54.04 -1.57 -14.60
C PRO A 247 -55.10 -1.89 -13.54
N GLY A 248 -55.30 -1.00 -12.58
CA GLY A 248 -56.23 -1.18 -11.45
C GLY A 248 -55.76 -2.12 -10.34
N LYS A 249 -54.62 -2.83 -10.50
CA LYS A 249 -53.99 -3.65 -9.45
C LYS A 249 -52.49 -3.31 -9.29
N PRO A 250 -52.14 -2.05 -9.00
CA PRO A 250 -50.73 -1.60 -8.96
C PRO A 250 -49.88 -2.35 -7.91
N TRP A 251 -50.47 -2.90 -6.85
CA TRP A 251 -49.74 -3.69 -5.84
C TRP A 251 -49.06 -4.96 -6.41
N LEU A 252 -49.47 -5.46 -7.58
CA LEU A 252 -48.91 -6.70 -8.13
C LEU A 252 -47.45 -6.58 -8.54
N TYR A 253 -47.00 -5.42 -9.05
CA TYR A 253 -45.60 -5.26 -9.44
C TYR A 253 -44.63 -5.34 -8.25
N ILE A 254 -45.11 -5.09 -7.02
CA ILE A 254 -44.30 -5.18 -5.80
C ILE A 254 -43.74 -6.61 -5.63
N LEU A 255 -44.48 -7.63 -6.05
CA LEU A 255 -44.04 -9.03 -5.99
C LEU A 255 -42.82 -9.30 -6.90
N ALA A 256 -42.64 -8.50 -7.96
CA ALA A 256 -41.49 -8.61 -8.86
C ALA A 256 -40.25 -7.88 -8.33
N LEU A 257 -40.40 -6.88 -7.45
CA LEU A 257 -39.31 -6.01 -7.01
C LEU A 257 -38.17 -6.76 -6.33
N PRO A 258 -38.40 -7.73 -5.40
CA PRO A 258 -37.30 -8.48 -4.81
C PRO A 258 -36.43 -9.20 -5.84
N PHE A 259 -37.04 -9.72 -6.92
CA PHE A 259 -36.34 -10.42 -8.00
C PHE A 259 -35.59 -9.44 -8.90
N PHE A 260 -36.24 -8.34 -9.28
CA PHE A 260 -35.64 -7.25 -10.05
C PHE A 260 -34.40 -6.68 -9.35
N SER A 261 -34.48 -6.47 -8.04
CA SER A 261 -33.40 -5.93 -7.20
C SER A 261 -32.13 -6.79 -7.19
N PHE A 262 -32.20 -8.10 -7.50
CA PHE A 262 -31.00 -8.93 -7.64
C PHE A 262 -30.04 -8.43 -8.71
N GLY A 263 -30.54 -7.75 -9.75
CA GLY A 263 -29.71 -7.23 -10.85
C GLY A 263 -28.70 -6.21 -10.35
N ILE A 264 -29.20 -5.08 -9.82
CA ILE A 264 -28.36 -3.98 -9.33
C ILE A 264 -27.68 -4.31 -8.00
N GLY A 265 -28.39 -4.97 -7.08
CA GLY A 265 -27.84 -5.33 -5.78
C GLY A 265 -26.62 -6.27 -5.89
N SER A 266 -26.70 -7.29 -6.75
CA SER A 266 -25.55 -8.19 -6.94
C SER A 266 -24.41 -7.57 -7.75
N LEU A 267 -24.71 -6.63 -8.66
CA LEU A 267 -23.72 -5.94 -9.46
C LEU A 267 -22.72 -5.21 -8.56
N PHE A 268 -23.18 -4.29 -7.70
CA PHE A 268 -22.27 -3.47 -6.90
C PHE A 268 -21.64 -4.22 -5.72
N THR A 269 -22.29 -5.25 -5.18
CA THR A 269 -21.67 -6.05 -4.12
C THR A 269 -20.57 -6.97 -4.65
N ILE A 270 -20.84 -7.72 -5.74
CA ILE A 270 -19.87 -8.70 -6.25
C ILE A 270 -18.83 -8.05 -7.18
N MET A 271 -19.23 -7.22 -8.16
CA MET A 271 -18.28 -6.71 -9.17
C MET A 271 -17.20 -5.82 -8.56
N MET A 272 -17.54 -5.05 -7.51
CA MET A 272 -16.56 -4.23 -6.79
C MET A 272 -15.52 -5.11 -6.11
N SER A 273 -15.95 -6.21 -5.47
CA SER A 273 -15.03 -7.17 -4.87
C SER A 273 -14.21 -7.95 -5.91
N MET A 274 -14.79 -8.27 -7.07
CA MET A 274 -14.06 -8.90 -8.19
C MET A 274 -13.03 -7.94 -8.80
N THR A 275 -13.28 -6.63 -8.76
CA THR A 275 -12.33 -5.63 -9.25
C THR A 275 -11.08 -5.61 -8.37
N ALA A 276 -11.23 -5.72 -7.05
CA ALA A 276 -10.11 -5.88 -6.12
C ALA A 276 -9.26 -7.13 -6.43
N ASP A 277 -9.90 -8.27 -6.72
CA ASP A 277 -9.17 -9.50 -7.09
C ASP A 277 -8.37 -9.33 -8.39
N VAL A 278 -8.85 -8.50 -9.32
CA VAL A 278 -8.16 -8.18 -10.57
C VAL A 278 -7.01 -7.21 -10.35
N ILE A 279 -7.11 -6.31 -9.36
CA ILE A 279 -6.00 -5.44 -8.99
C ILE A 279 -4.84 -6.27 -8.43
N ASP A 280 -5.10 -7.32 -7.65
CA ASP A 280 -4.03 -8.23 -7.19
C ASP A 280 -3.31 -8.92 -8.37
N ILE A 281 -4.03 -9.23 -9.47
CA ILE A 281 -3.43 -9.75 -10.72
C ILE A 281 -2.51 -8.69 -11.35
N ASP A 282 -2.93 -7.43 -11.36
CA ASP A 282 -2.12 -6.33 -11.87
C ASP A 282 -0.86 -6.10 -11.03
N GLU A 283 -1.00 -6.15 -9.69
CA GLU A 283 0.11 -6.05 -8.75
C GLU A 283 1.12 -7.19 -8.97
N LEU A 284 0.63 -8.42 -9.18
CA LEU A 284 1.50 -9.55 -9.48
C LEU A 284 2.27 -9.35 -10.79
N ASN A 285 1.60 -8.88 -11.84
CA ASN A 285 2.19 -8.68 -13.17
C ASN A 285 3.16 -7.50 -13.23
N THR A 286 2.90 -6.42 -12.50
CA THR A 286 3.59 -5.14 -12.67
C THR A 286 4.39 -4.69 -11.44
N GLY A 287 4.16 -5.30 -10.28
CA GLY A 287 4.77 -4.94 -9.00
C GLY A 287 4.26 -3.62 -8.40
N LYS A 288 3.22 -3.00 -8.97
CA LYS A 288 2.68 -1.72 -8.53
C LYS A 288 1.24 -1.89 -8.05
N ARG A 289 0.91 -1.27 -6.91
CA ARG A 289 -0.48 -1.11 -6.46
C ARG A 289 -1.08 0.15 -7.09
N ARG A 290 -2.24 -0.02 -7.76
CA ARG A 290 -2.87 1.01 -8.63
C ARG A 290 -4.39 1.01 -8.53
N GLU A 291 -4.91 0.75 -7.34
CA GLU A 291 -6.33 0.67 -6.98
C GLU A 291 -7.09 1.91 -7.45
N GLY A 292 -6.54 3.09 -7.19
CA GLY A 292 -7.10 4.37 -7.64
C GLY A 292 -7.26 4.46 -9.16
N THR A 293 -6.34 3.89 -9.93
CA THR A 293 -6.43 3.87 -11.40
C THR A 293 -7.54 2.92 -11.86
N PHE A 294 -7.57 1.70 -11.33
CA PHE A 294 -8.60 0.71 -11.69
C PHE A 294 -10.00 1.20 -11.30
N GLY A 295 -10.15 1.80 -10.12
CA GLY A 295 -11.37 2.45 -9.67
C GLY A 295 -11.79 3.60 -10.58
N ALA A 296 -10.85 4.48 -10.97
CA ALA A 296 -11.11 5.58 -11.89
C ALA A 296 -11.61 5.08 -13.26
N ILE A 297 -10.96 4.07 -13.83
CA ILE A 297 -11.35 3.48 -15.12
C ILE A 297 -12.75 2.86 -15.03
N TYR A 298 -13.00 2.08 -13.98
CA TYR A 298 -14.28 1.42 -13.75
C TYR A 298 -15.43 2.43 -13.68
N TRP A 299 -15.28 3.48 -12.86
CA TRP A 299 -16.31 4.51 -12.71
C TRP A 299 -16.44 5.45 -13.90
N TRP A 300 -15.35 5.67 -14.64
CA TRP A 300 -15.41 6.43 -15.88
C TRP A 300 -16.33 5.72 -16.90
N MET A 301 -16.23 4.40 -17.04
CA MET A 301 -17.12 3.64 -17.93
C MET A 301 -18.58 3.70 -17.51
N VAL A 302 -18.86 3.71 -16.20
CA VAL A 302 -20.19 3.96 -15.67
C VAL A 302 -20.71 5.35 -16.05
N LYS A 303 -19.89 6.39 -15.90
CA LYS A 303 -20.26 7.79 -16.21
C LYS A 303 -20.51 8.05 -17.69
N VAL A 304 -19.64 7.52 -18.57
CA VAL A 304 -19.88 7.60 -20.03
C VAL A 304 -21.18 6.89 -20.40
N GLY A 305 -21.41 5.74 -19.76
CA GLY A 305 -22.64 5.00 -19.92
C GLY A 305 -23.90 5.77 -19.53
N TYR A 306 -23.87 6.60 -18.48
CA TYR A 306 -25.01 7.45 -18.09
C TYR A 306 -25.45 8.40 -19.20
N ALA A 307 -24.49 9.04 -19.89
CA ALA A 307 -24.80 9.95 -21.00
C ALA A 307 -25.45 9.17 -22.16
N ILE A 308 -24.93 7.99 -22.47
CA ILE A 308 -25.51 7.08 -23.49
C ILE A 308 -26.90 6.62 -23.06
N ALA A 309 -27.07 6.24 -21.80
CA ALA A 309 -28.35 5.79 -21.25
C ALA A 309 -29.42 6.88 -21.38
N GLY A 310 -29.12 8.12 -20.99
CA GLY A 310 -30.06 9.24 -21.15
C GLY A 310 -30.44 9.50 -22.61
N ALA A 311 -29.47 9.44 -23.53
CA ALA A 311 -29.75 9.56 -24.97
C ALA A 311 -30.62 8.39 -25.48
N LEU A 312 -30.35 7.16 -25.04
CA LEU A 312 -31.14 5.98 -25.38
C LEU A 312 -32.56 6.07 -24.82
N SER A 313 -32.75 6.59 -23.60
CA SER A 313 -34.08 6.80 -23.02
C SER A 313 -34.91 7.74 -23.87
N GLY A 314 -34.35 8.88 -24.30
CA GLY A 314 -35.00 9.80 -25.23
C GLY A 314 -35.27 9.16 -26.60
N GLY A 315 -34.30 8.39 -27.11
CA GLY A 315 -34.46 7.63 -28.35
C GLY A 315 -35.56 6.57 -28.29
N ILE A 316 -35.74 5.90 -27.14
CA ILE A 316 -36.83 4.95 -26.91
C ILE A 316 -38.18 5.66 -26.93
N ILE A 317 -38.31 6.79 -26.21
CA ILE A 317 -39.54 7.61 -26.20
C ILE A 317 -39.91 8.04 -27.63
N TRP A 318 -38.91 8.52 -28.39
CA TRP A 318 -39.10 8.90 -29.79
C TRP A 318 -39.49 7.72 -30.67
N LEU A 319 -38.84 6.56 -30.53
CA LEU A 319 -39.08 5.38 -31.35
C LEU A 319 -40.46 4.76 -31.13
N VAL A 320 -40.96 4.77 -29.89
CA VAL A 320 -42.32 4.29 -29.58
C VAL A 320 -43.39 5.34 -29.89
N GLY A 321 -43.00 6.58 -30.16
CA GLY A 321 -43.91 7.68 -30.49
C GLY A 321 -44.76 8.14 -29.29
N PHE A 322 -44.18 8.13 -28.08
CA PHE A 322 -44.88 8.58 -26.88
C PHE A 322 -44.93 10.11 -26.79
N ASP A 323 -46.11 10.64 -26.48
CA ASP A 323 -46.35 12.08 -26.32
C ASP A 323 -47.10 12.33 -25.01
N SER A 324 -46.54 13.14 -24.11
CA SER A 324 -47.16 13.40 -22.80
C SER A 324 -48.46 14.21 -22.89
N ASP A 325 -48.67 14.93 -24.00
CA ASP A 325 -49.81 15.83 -24.18
C ASP A 325 -51.04 15.11 -24.77
N LEU A 326 -50.85 13.88 -25.30
CA LEU A 326 -51.94 13.05 -25.82
C LEU A 326 -52.62 12.23 -24.72
N ALA A 327 -53.93 12.03 -24.83
CA ALA A 327 -54.67 11.16 -23.92
C ALA A 327 -54.15 9.72 -24.02
N THR A 328 -53.93 9.04 -22.89
CA THR A 328 -53.37 7.68 -22.84
C THR A 328 -54.11 6.68 -23.74
N ILE A 329 -55.44 6.79 -23.80
CA ILE A 329 -56.31 5.94 -24.65
C ILE A 329 -56.01 6.09 -26.15
N GLU A 330 -55.48 7.23 -26.59
CA GLU A 330 -55.14 7.53 -27.99
C GLU A 330 -53.74 7.05 -28.38
N GLN A 331 -52.90 6.71 -27.38
CA GLN A 331 -51.50 6.30 -27.58
C GLN A 331 -51.15 4.98 -26.89
N GLN A 332 -52.11 4.06 -26.75
CA GLN A 332 -51.92 2.79 -26.04
C GLN A 332 -50.74 1.96 -26.58
N GLY A 333 -50.51 1.97 -27.90
CA GLY A 333 -49.37 1.28 -28.51
C GLY A 333 -48.01 1.86 -28.08
N ALA A 334 -47.91 3.17 -27.91
CA ALA A 334 -46.70 3.84 -27.42
C ALA A 334 -46.46 3.50 -25.94
N VAL A 335 -47.51 3.47 -25.12
CA VAL A 335 -47.46 3.10 -23.70
C VAL A 335 -47.04 1.63 -23.52
N ASP A 336 -47.60 0.73 -24.32
CA ASP A 336 -47.22 -0.68 -24.32
C ASP A 336 -45.78 -0.89 -24.80
N GLY A 337 -45.36 -0.10 -25.79
CA GLY A 337 -43.97 -0.03 -26.25
C GLY A 337 -43.01 0.41 -25.14
N LEU A 338 -43.32 1.51 -24.43
CA LEU A 338 -42.54 1.97 -23.28
C LEU A 338 -42.40 0.89 -22.21
N HIS A 339 -43.51 0.24 -21.86
CA HIS A 339 -43.51 -0.85 -20.88
C HIS A 339 -42.68 -2.06 -21.34
N ALA A 340 -42.78 -2.43 -22.62
CA ALA A 340 -41.96 -3.50 -23.19
C ALA A 340 -40.46 -3.17 -23.14
N PHE A 341 -40.06 -1.96 -23.53
CA PHE A 341 -38.66 -1.52 -23.41
C PHE A 341 -38.20 -1.48 -21.95
N PHE A 342 -39.05 -1.01 -21.04
CA PHE A 342 -38.77 -0.99 -19.60
C PHE A 342 -38.42 -2.37 -19.03
N CYS A 343 -39.06 -3.44 -19.52
CA CYS A 343 -38.80 -4.81 -19.07
C CYS A 343 -37.71 -5.53 -19.86
N PHE A 344 -37.74 -5.48 -21.19
CA PHE A 344 -36.86 -6.30 -22.02
C PHE A 344 -35.48 -5.68 -22.29
N PHE A 345 -35.36 -4.35 -22.27
CA PHE A 345 -34.07 -3.71 -22.52
C PHE A 345 -33.01 -4.02 -21.46
N PRO A 346 -33.31 -3.95 -20.14
CA PRO A 346 -32.38 -4.37 -19.09
C PRO A 346 -32.07 -5.86 -19.15
N MET A 347 -33.06 -6.68 -19.53
CA MET A 347 -32.88 -8.12 -19.71
C MET A 347 -31.85 -8.43 -20.80
N LEU A 348 -31.89 -7.72 -21.93
CA LEU A 348 -30.88 -7.85 -22.98
C LEU A 348 -29.48 -7.44 -22.48
N GLY A 349 -29.39 -6.34 -21.72
CA GLY A 349 -28.13 -5.92 -21.08
C GLY A 349 -27.58 -6.98 -20.12
N THR A 350 -28.44 -7.56 -19.29
CA THR A 350 -28.09 -8.65 -18.36
C THR A 350 -27.64 -9.91 -19.09
N LEU A 351 -28.33 -10.31 -20.15
CA LEU A 351 -27.95 -11.48 -20.98
C LEU A 351 -26.59 -11.26 -21.65
N ALA A 352 -26.33 -10.06 -22.18
CA ALA A 352 -25.03 -9.71 -22.76
C ALA A 352 -23.90 -9.78 -21.72
N ALA A 353 -24.13 -9.25 -20.51
CA ALA A 353 -23.17 -9.32 -19.41
C ALA A 353 -22.92 -10.76 -18.94
N MET A 354 -23.96 -11.59 -18.81
CA MET A 354 -23.82 -13.01 -18.49
C MET A 354 -23.00 -13.76 -19.54
N PHE A 355 -23.21 -13.45 -20.83
CA PHE A 355 -22.43 -14.02 -21.92
C PHE A 355 -20.95 -13.63 -21.85
N ILE A 356 -20.64 -12.38 -21.50
CA ILE A 356 -19.26 -11.89 -21.32
C ILE A 356 -18.59 -12.56 -20.11
N MET A 357 -19.32 -12.74 -19.01
CA MET A 357 -18.83 -13.33 -17.76
C MET A 357 -18.72 -14.85 -17.77
N ARG A 358 -19.28 -15.55 -18.77
CA ARG A 358 -19.30 -17.04 -18.82
C ARG A 358 -17.92 -17.69 -18.65
N ASN A 359 -16.88 -17.06 -19.19
CA ASN A 359 -15.50 -17.53 -19.15
C ASN A 359 -14.63 -16.70 -18.21
N TYR A 360 -15.21 -16.04 -17.20
CA TYR A 360 -14.44 -15.43 -16.11
C TYR A 360 -13.77 -16.53 -15.26
N ASP A 361 -12.51 -16.34 -14.88
CA ASP A 361 -11.63 -17.40 -14.39
C ASP A 361 -10.87 -17.05 -13.10
N VAL A 362 -11.25 -15.96 -12.43
CA VAL A 362 -10.72 -15.67 -11.08
C VAL A 362 -11.60 -16.41 -10.07
N THR A 363 -11.16 -17.61 -9.70
CA THR A 363 -11.75 -18.41 -8.63
C THR A 363 -11.10 -18.07 -7.28
N GLU A 364 -11.74 -18.49 -6.18
CA GLU A 364 -11.15 -18.37 -4.84
C GLU A 364 -9.76 -19.02 -4.75
N LYS A 365 -9.60 -20.22 -5.34
CA LYS A 365 -8.29 -20.89 -5.42
C LYS A 365 -7.25 -20.02 -6.13
N ARG A 366 -7.60 -19.46 -7.29
CA ARG A 366 -6.68 -18.61 -8.06
C ARG A 366 -6.36 -17.31 -7.33
N ALA A 367 -7.32 -16.69 -6.68
CA ALA A 367 -7.10 -15.51 -5.86
C ALA A 367 -6.17 -15.81 -4.68
N SER A 368 -6.35 -16.95 -4.00
CA SER A 368 -5.46 -17.41 -2.94
C SER A 368 -4.04 -17.72 -3.44
N GLU A 369 -3.90 -18.33 -4.62
CA GLU A 369 -2.60 -18.56 -5.27
C GLU A 369 -1.87 -17.24 -5.58
N ILE A 370 -2.57 -16.26 -6.17
CA ILE A 370 -2.03 -14.92 -6.44
C ILE A 370 -1.63 -14.25 -5.13
N ARG A 371 -2.47 -14.34 -4.10
CA ARG A 371 -2.17 -13.76 -2.79
C ARG A 371 -0.95 -14.40 -2.16
N SER A 372 -0.83 -15.72 -2.20
CA SER A 372 0.38 -16.41 -1.71
C SER A 372 1.63 -15.99 -2.48
N GLN A 373 1.54 -15.74 -3.80
CA GLN A 373 2.67 -15.23 -4.58
C GLN A 373 3.02 -13.78 -4.22
N LEU A 374 2.01 -12.93 -3.98
CA LEU A 374 2.21 -11.57 -3.52
C LEU A 374 2.77 -11.53 -2.10
N ASP A 375 2.28 -12.36 -1.19
CA ASP A 375 2.80 -12.49 0.17
C ASP A 375 4.21 -13.06 0.17
N LYS A 376 4.57 -13.97 -0.75
CA LYS A 376 5.95 -14.40 -0.97
C LYS A 376 6.83 -13.28 -1.51
N ARG A 377 6.35 -12.49 -2.48
CA ARG A 377 7.08 -11.31 -2.97
C ARG A 377 7.22 -10.26 -1.87
N LYS A 378 6.18 -10.07 -1.05
CA LYS A 378 6.19 -9.22 0.13
C LYS A 378 6.99 -9.84 1.27
N SER A 379 7.19 -11.14 1.39
CA SER A 379 8.09 -11.70 2.41
C SER A 379 9.53 -11.69 1.92
N LEU A 380 9.75 -11.69 0.61
CA LEU A 380 11.04 -11.39 -0.01
C LEU A 380 11.37 -9.88 0.07
N ASN A 381 10.36 -9.00 0.10
CA ASN A 381 10.53 -7.53 0.20
C ASN A 381 10.36 -6.96 1.63
N ASN A 382 9.54 -7.58 2.49
CA ASN A 382 9.32 -7.31 3.93
C ASN A 382 10.03 -8.36 4.80
N GLY A 383 10.92 -9.14 4.20
CA GLY A 383 11.89 -9.98 4.90
C GLY A 383 13.14 -9.19 5.21
N VAL A 384 12.98 -8.03 5.84
CA VAL A 384 14.02 -7.43 6.65
C VAL A 384 13.35 -7.16 7.99
N ASN A 385 13.38 -8.17 8.88
CA ASN A 385 13.54 -7.85 10.30
C ASN A 385 14.71 -6.86 10.32
N THR A 386 14.49 -5.66 10.85
CA THR A 386 15.45 -4.54 10.76
C THR A 386 16.80 -4.84 11.41
N SER A 387 16.93 -5.99 12.09
CA SER A 387 18.14 -6.80 11.91
C SER A 387 17.79 -8.29 11.91
N PHE A 388 18.58 -9.09 11.19
CA PHE A 388 18.56 -10.54 11.34
C PHE A 388 19.01 -11.00 12.75
N TYR A 389 19.44 -10.08 13.64
CA TYR A 389 19.74 -10.39 15.03
C TYR A 389 18.48 -10.83 15.79
N GLY A 390 18.58 -11.95 16.50
CA GLY A 390 17.53 -12.40 17.40
C GLY A 390 17.37 -11.45 18.60
N LEU A 391 16.14 -11.03 18.88
CA LEU A 391 15.79 -10.28 20.10
C LEU A 391 16.17 -11.10 21.35
N ASN A 392 16.77 -10.44 22.35
CA ASN A 392 17.16 -11.05 23.64
C ASN A 392 17.97 -12.36 23.49
N LYS A 393 18.77 -12.50 22.42
CA LYS A 393 19.54 -13.73 22.16
C LYS A 393 20.52 -14.01 23.29
N LEU A 394 21.20 -13.00 23.85
CA LEU A 394 22.07 -13.15 25.01
C LEU A 394 21.30 -13.68 26.23
N GLU A 395 20.10 -13.14 26.52
CA GLU A 395 19.26 -13.62 27.63
C GLU A 395 18.73 -15.05 27.38
N SER A 396 18.52 -15.44 26.12
CA SER A 396 18.11 -16.81 25.78
C SER A 396 19.26 -17.82 25.98
N LEU A 397 20.50 -17.38 25.77
CA LEU A 397 21.71 -18.18 25.94
C LEU A 397 22.20 -18.20 27.40
N MET A 398 21.78 -17.22 28.21
CA MET A 398 22.13 -17.12 29.63
C MET A 398 20.90 -17.14 30.54
N SER A 399 20.80 -18.12 31.45
CA SER A 399 20.01 -17.91 32.68
C SER A 399 20.72 -16.82 33.51
N LEU A 400 20.39 -15.55 33.30
CA LEU A 400 21.06 -14.43 33.95
C LEU A 400 20.90 -14.46 35.48
N LYS A 401 21.81 -15.17 36.15
CA LYS A 401 22.22 -14.98 37.53
C LYS A 401 23.66 -14.50 37.53
N GLY A 402 23.87 -13.27 37.09
CA GLY A 402 25.16 -12.61 37.18
C GLY A 402 25.01 -11.11 36.93
N LYS A 403 25.11 -10.30 37.98
CA LYS A 403 25.28 -8.85 37.85
C LYS A 403 26.70 -8.59 37.32
N SER A 404 26.91 -8.56 36.01
CA SER A 404 28.07 -7.84 35.50
C SER A 404 27.71 -6.35 35.51
N SER A 405 28.13 -5.66 36.57
CA SER A 405 27.98 -4.21 36.64
C SER A 405 29.21 -3.58 35.98
N TYR A 406 29.19 -3.40 34.66
CA TYR A 406 30.11 -2.44 34.05
C TYR A 406 29.52 -1.05 34.28
N LEU A 407 30.20 -0.23 35.09
CA LEU A 407 29.76 1.14 35.34
C LEU A 407 29.85 1.93 34.04
N THR A 408 28.77 2.60 33.64
CA THR A 408 28.80 3.53 32.52
C THR A 408 29.57 4.78 32.95
N ASP A 409 30.57 5.18 32.17
CA ASP A 409 31.36 6.40 32.46
C ASP A 409 30.50 7.65 32.35
N VAL A 410 29.49 7.61 31.48
CA VAL A 410 28.52 8.67 31.32
C VAL A 410 27.30 8.43 32.21
N LYS A 411 27.02 9.40 33.09
CA LYS A 411 25.81 9.40 33.93
C LYS A 411 24.56 9.68 33.09
N ASP A 412 23.42 9.20 33.56
CA ASP A 412 22.14 9.42 32.88
C ASP A 412 21.76 10.91 32.77
N ASP A 413 22.13 11.70 33.78
CA ASP A 413 21.84 13.13 33.95
C ASP A 413 22.93 14.08 33.42
N ILE A 414 23.88 13.58 32.62
CA ILE A 414 24.95 14.41 32.03
C ILE A 414 24.39 15.57 31.21
N SER A 415 24.98 16.77 31.34
CA SER A 415 24.61 17.89 30.48
C SER A 415 25.09 17.68 29.04
N LEU A 416 24.39 18.27 28.07
CA LEU A 416 24.74 18.12 26.65
C LEU A 416 26.16 18.63 26.33
N ASP A 417 26.59 19.71 26.98
CA ASP A 417 27.91 20.30 26.77
C ASP A 417 29.04 19.43 27.34
N GLU A 418 28.81 18.81 28.50
CA GLU A 418 29.74 17.82 29.08
C GLU A 418 29.82 16.56 28.20
N LEU A 419 28.68 16.08 27.69
CA LEU A 419 28.62 14.91 26.80
C LEU A 419 29.36 15.17 25.48
N LYS A 420 29.15 16.33 24.85
CA LYS A 420 29.89 16.73 23.64
C LYS A 420 31.39 16.81 23.90
N SER A 421 31.79 17.35 25.06
CA SER A 421 33.20 17.43 25.46
C SER A 421 33.81 16.03 25.66
N ALA A 422 33.09 15.11 26.30
CA ALA A 422 33.50 13.72 26.48
C ALA A 422 33.58 12.96 25.15
N PHE A 423 32.63 13.19 24.25
CA PHE A 423 32.62 12.63 22.89
C PHE A 423 33.84 13.12 22.08
N GLN A 424 34.08 14.43 22.04
CA GLN A 424 35.25 15.01 21.35
C GLN A 424 36.57 14.49 21.91
N LYS A 425 36.68 14.35 23.25
CA LYS A 425 37.85 13.76 23.89
C LYS A 425 38.06 12.31 23.46
N SER A 426 36.99 11.52 23.43
CA SER A 426 37.03 10.10 23.01
C SER A 426 37.42 9.98 21.53
N LEU A 427 36.84 10.79 20.66
CA LEU A 427 37.16 10.83 19.23
C LEU A 427 38.62 11.25 18.98
N SER A 428 39.09 12.28 19.68
CA SER A 428 40.47 12.80 19.57
C SER A 428 41.52 11.83 20.13
N SER A 429 41.10 10.86 20.94
CA SER A 429 41.98 9.86 21.54
C SER A 429 42.31 8.69 20.61
N LYS A 430 42.01 8.82 19.31
CA LYS A 430 42.25 7.90 18.19
C LYS A 430 41.69 6.50 18.44
N LEU A 431 40.61 6.16 17.73
CA LEU A 431 39.98 4.85 17.77
C LEU A 431 40.93 3.76 17.22
N HIS A 432 40.71 2.52 17.66
CA HIS A 432 41.40 1.37 17.09
C HIS A 432 41.03 1.27 15.60
N GLY A 433 39.74 1.09 15.30
CA GLY A 433 39.21 0.99 13.94
C GLY A 433 37.86 1.65 13.75
N ILE A 434 37.51 1.95 12.49
CA ILE A 434 36.19 2.45 12.09
C ILE A 434 35.72 1.71 10.83
N CYS A 435 34.43 1.41 10.77
CA CYS A 435 33.78 0.94 9.54
C CYS A 435 33.65 2.09 8.54
N PHE A 436 34.40 2.01 7.44
CA PHE A 436 34.51 3.07 6.45
C PHE A 436 33.35 3.03 5.46
N SER A 437 32.57 4.11 5.42
CA SER A 437 31.52 4.31 4.43
C SER A 437 31.99 5.29 3.36
N PRO A 438 32.19 4.82 2.12
CA PRO A 438 32.57 5.70 1.02
C PRO A 438 31.37 6.42 0.39
N TYR A 439 30.12 5.99 0.62
CA TYR A 439 28.93 6.45 -0.12
C TYR A 439 28.41 7.81 0.33
N ARG A 440 28.07 8.70 -0.61
CA ARG A 440 27.43 10.00 -0.33
C ARG A 440 25.92 9.88 -0.30
N GLU A 441 25.26 10.92 0.21
CA GLU A 441 23.80 11.03 0.20
C GLU A 441 23.25 10.81 -1.23
N GLY A 442 22.27 9.91 -1.36
CA GLY A 442 21.68 9.51 -2.64
C GLY A 442 22.45 8.45 -3.44
N GLN A 443 23.61 7.98 -2.98
CA GLN A 443 24.35 6.86 -3.59
C GLN A 443 24.09 5.54 -2.86
N ASN A 444 24.18 4.43 -3.58
CA ASN A 444 23.99 3.07 -3.03
C ASN A 444 25.08 2.09 -3.53
N VAL A 445 25.08 0.87 -2.98
CA VAL A 445 26.07 -0.19 -3.26
C VAL A 445 26.19 -0.63 -4.72
N ASN A 446 25.21 -0.32 -5.58
CA ASN A 446 25.25 -0.66 -7.00
C ASN A 446 26.01 0.37 -7.84
N GLN A 447 26.37 1.51 -7.26
CA GLN A 447 27.12 2.55 -7.96
C GLN A 447 28.62 2.37 -7.77
N ARG A 448 29.39 2.56 -8.84
CA ARG A 448 30.85 2.46 -8.79
C ARG A 448 31.45 3.67 -8.06
N LEU A 449 32.26 3.42 -7.05
CA LEU A 449 32.96 4.45 -6.29
C LEU A 449 34.16 5.02 -7.07
N SER A 450 34.39 6.32 -6.94
CA SER A 450 35.57 7.00 -7.50
C SER A 450 36.69 7.09 -6.47
N GLY A 451 37.95 7.08 -6.93
CA GLY A 451 39.11 7.24 -6.05
C GLY A 451 39.08 8.58 -5.29
N THR A 452 38.75 9.67 -5.99
CA THR A 452 38.63 11.01 -5.38
C THR A 452 37.62 11.04 -4.24
N GLN A 453 36.46 10.41 -4.41
CA GLN A 453 35.45 10.32 -3.36
C GLN A 453 35.94 9.56 -2.13
N ILE A 454 36.66 8.46 -2.34
CA ILE A 454 37.25 7.67 -1.26
C ILE A 454 38.32 8.47 -0.54
N ASP A 455 39.21 9.14 -1.25
CA ASP A 455 40.29 9.96 -0.67
C ASP A 455 39.73 11.12 0.16
N GLU A 456 38.73 11.85 -0.34
CA GLU A 456 38.10 12.96 0.39
C GLU A 456 37.49 12.49 1.72
N ARG A 457 36.83 11.32 1.74
CA ARG A 457 36.28 10.76 2.99
C ARG A 457 37.35 10.17 3.91
N MET A 458 38.38 9.55 3.33
CA MET A 458 39.51 9.02 4.08
C MET A 458 40.26 10.14 4.81
N GLU A 459 40.38 11.33 4.21
CA GLU A 459 40.98 12.51 4.83
C GLU A 459 40.25 12.97 6.09
N VAL A 460 38.92 12.86 6.11
CA VAL A 460 38.12 13.21 7.29
C VAL A 460 38.37 12.23 8.44
N ILE A 461 38.46 10.93 8.16
CA ILE A 461 38.53 9.92 9.21
C ILE A 461 39.94 9.58 9.67
N ALA A 462 40.97 9.77 8.82
CA ALA A 462 42.34 9.36 9.09
C ALA A 462 42.95 9.94 10.39
N PRO A 463 42.63 11.18 10.82
CA PRO A 463 43.11 11.69 12.11
C PRO A 463 42.58 10.92 13.33
N TYR A 464 41.41 10.28 13.19
CA TYR A 464 40.63 9.73 14.32
C TYR A 464 40.71 8.21 14.47
N THR A 465 41.35 7.49 13.53
CA THR A 465 41.47 6.02 13.58
C THR A 465 42.86 5.53 13.18
N SER A 466 43.23 4.33 13.62
CA SER A 466 44.44 3.63 13.15
C SER A 466 44.14 2.55 12.11
N TRP A 467 42.91 2.04 12.10
CA TRP A 467 42.43 1.02 11.17
C TRP A 467 41.15 1.45 10.47
N ILE A 468 40.95 0.93 9.27
CA ILE A 468 39.67 0.99 8.57
C ILE A 468 39.17 -0.40 8.25
N ARG A 469 37.86 -0.53 8.15
CA ARG A 469 37.19 -1.73 7.65
C ARG A 469 36.35 -1.41 6.42
N SER A 470 36.47 -2.22 5.37
CA SER A 470 35.57 -2.20 4.21
C SER A 470 34.82 -3.52 4.08
N PHE A 471 33.61 -3.46 3.51
CA PHE A 471 32.69 -4.60 3.40
C PHE A 471 32.78 -5.35 2.07
N SER A 472 33.23 -4.65 1.02
CA SER A 472 33.44 -5.18 -0.32
C SER A 472 34.87 -4.85 -0.78
N SER A 473 35.30 -5.57 -1.82
CA SER A 473 36.59 -5.41 -2.49
C SER A 473 36.43 -5.11 -3.98
N ARG A 474 35.22 -4.74 -4.43
CA ARG A 474 34.91 -4.44 -5.83
C ARG A 474 34.11 -3.15 -6.01
N ASN A 475 33.88 -2.80 -7.28
CA ASN A 475 33.08 -1.65 -7.69
C ASN A 475 33.62 -0.32 -7.12
N GLY A 476 34.94 -0.20 -7.03
CA GLY A 476 35.65 0.94 -6.48
C GLY A 476 36.07 0.76 -5.02
N ASN A 477 35.51 -0.22 -4.28
CA ASN A 477 35.96 -0.52 -2.92
C ASN A 477 37.41 -1.05 -2.89
N GLU A 478 37.92 -1.60 -4.00
CA GLU A 478 39.33 -1.97 -4.17
C GLU A 478 40.33 -0.79 -3.98
N LEU A 479 39.83 0.45 -4.06
CA LEU A 479 40.64 1.67 -3.87
C LEU A 479 40.77 2.09 -2.40
N ILE A 480 39.89 1.60 -1.52
CA ILE A 480 39.88 1.93 -0.09
C ILE A 480 41.21 1.57 0.60
N PRO A 481 41.74 0.33 0.47
CA PRO A 481 43.00 -0.01 1.15
C PRO A 481 44.20 0.79 0.62
N LEU A 482 44.19 1.17 -0.66
CA LEU A 482 45.23 2.02 -1.25
C LEU A 482 45.21 3.42 -0.63
N SER A 483 44.02 4.02 -0.53
CA SER A 483 43.83 5.32 0.13
C SER A 483 44.24 5.26 1.60
N ALA A 484 43.80 4.23 2.33
CA ALA A 484 44.13 4.01 3.73
C ALA A 484 45.65 3.92 3.98
N ARG A 485 46.35 3.09 3.19
CA ARG A 485 47.82 2.94 3.24
C ARG A 485 48.54 4.26 2.97
N SER A 486 48.06 5.07 2.03
CA SER A 486 48.65 6.38 1.73
C SER A 486 48.60 7.37 2.92
N LYS A 487 47.64 7.18 3.82
CA LYS A 487 47.46 7.96 5.06
C LYS A 487 48.06 7.24 6.29
N GLY A 488 48.78 6.14 6.11
CA GLY A 488 49.41 5.38 7.19
C GLY A 488 48.46 4.53 8.04
N LEU A 489 47.26 4.25 7.53
CA LEU A 489 46.26 3.41 8.18
C LEU A 489 46.45 1.93 7.79
N LYS A 490 46.08 1.05 8.71
CA LYS A 490 45.93 -0.39 8.43
C LYS A 490 44.52 -0.70 7.95
N SER A 491 44.34 -1.81 7.24
CA SER A 491 43.05 -2.15 6.62
C SER A 491 42.60 -3.59 6.85
N MET A 492 41.33 -3.72 7.21
CA MET A 492 40.55 -4.96 7.20
C MET A 492 39.60 -4.92 5.99
N ILE A 493 39.83 -5.79 5.01
CA ILE A 493 39.10 -5.73 3.73
C ILE A 493 38.23 -6.97 3.57
N GLY A 494 36.94 -6.76 3.36
CA GLY A 494 35.95 -7.81 3.13
C GLY A 494 35.70 -8.10 1.66
N ALA A 495 35.51 -9.38 1.35
CA ALA A 495 34.78 -9.84 0.17
C ALA A 495 33.30 -9.98 0.57
N TRP A 496 32.40 -9.28 -0.11
CA TRP A 496 30.96 -9.45 0.11
C TRP A 496 30.51 -10.78 -0.48
N VAL A 497 29.84 -11.61 0.33
CA VAL A 497 29.39 -12.95 -0.05
C VAL A 497 27.87 -13.02 0.12
N SER A 498 27.16 -13.48 -0.92
CA SER A 498 25.70 -13.68 -0.94
C SER A 498 25.31 -15.00 -1.61
N ASP A 499 24.03 -15.20 -1.91
CA ASP A 499 23.51 -16.32 -2.71
C ASP A 499 24.01 -16.37 -4.18
N ASN A 500 24.74 -15.34 -4.66
CA ASN A 500 25.24 -15.26 -6.03
C ASN A 500 26.70 -15.72 -6.14
N GLU A 501 26.88 -17.01 -6.47
CA GLU A 501 28.20 -17.65 -6.59
C GLU A 501 29.15 -16.92 -7.56
N ALA A 502 28.65 -16.43 -8.70
CA ALA A 502 29.48 -15.75 -9.69
C ALA A 502 30.06 -14.45 -9.13
N GLN A 503 29.26 -13.69 -8.38
CA GLN A 503 29.70 -12.44 -7.75
C GLN A 503 30.64 -12.70 -6.58
N ASN A 504 30.35 -13.72 -5.76
CA ASN A 504 31.22 -14.15 -4.65
C ASN A 504 32.63 -14.47 -5.15
N ASN A 505 32.73 -15.22 -6.25
CA ASN A 505 34.01 -15.58 -6.85
C ASN A 505 34.81 -14.33 -7.27
N LEU A 506 34.15 -13.34 -7.85
CA LEU A 506 34.79 -12.09 -8.25
C LEU A 506 35.27 -11.25 -7.06
N GLU A 507 34.49 -11.20 -5.98
CA GLU A 507 34.86 -10.53 -4.73
C GLU A 507 36.06 -11.23 -4.06
N ILE A 508 36.01 -12.55 -3.93
CA ILE A 508 37.10 -13.35 -3.35
C ILE A 508 38.40 -13.19 -4.15
N GLU A 509 38.33 -13.18 -5.48
CA GLU A 509 39.51 -12.97 -6.33
C GLU A 509 40.10 -11.57 -6.17
N SER A 510 39.24 -10.55 -6.06
CA SER A 510 39.68 -9.16 -5.83
C SER A 510 40.36 -9.02 -4.47
N LEU A 511 39.78 -9.59 -3.41
CA LEU A 511 40.37 -9.64 -2.07
C LEU A 511 41.76 -10.30 -2.07
N ILE A 512 41.89 -11.46 -2.72
CA ILE A 512 43.17 -12.18 -2.83
C ILE A 512 44.21 -11.34 -3.58
N ASP A 513 43.83 -10.67 -4.67
CA ASP A 513 44.74 -9.80 -5.43
C ASP A 513 45.23 -8.60 -4.61
N LEU A 514 44.32 -7.93 -3.90
CA LEU A 514 44.67 -6.82 -3.00
C LEU A 514 45.60 -7.26 -1.86
N ALA A 515 45.33 -8.41 -1.25
CA ALA A 515 46.16 -8.94 -0.18
C ALA A 515 47.55 -9.35 -0.67
N LYS A 516 47.67 -9.97 -1.85
CA LYS A 516 48.98 -10.29 -2.47
C LYS A 516 49.80 -9.05 -2.81
N LYS A 517 49.15 -7.93 -3.10
CA LYS A 517 49.79 -6.62 -3.29
C LYS A 517 50.19 -5.93 -1.97
N GLY A 518 50.01 -6.60 -0.84
CA GLY A 518 50.32 -6.07 0.49
C GLY A 518 49.39 -4.94 0.93
N GLN A 519 48.20 -4.81 0.33
CA GLN A 519 47.26 -3.74 0.64
C GLN A 519 46.30 -4.10 1.77
N VAL A 520 46.22 -5.37 2.15
CA VAL A 520 45.28 -5.90 3.16
C VAL A 520 46.06 -6.41 4.38
N ASP A 521 45.71 -5.93 5.57
CA ASP A 521 46.32 -6.41 6.83
C ASP A 521 45.50 -7.55 7.45
N ILE A 522 44.16 -7.55 7.30
CA ILE A 522 43.26 -8.68 7.64
C ILE A 522 42.27 -8.89 6.48
N ALA A 523 42.19 -10.12 5.96
CA ALA A 523 41.27 -10.48 4.89
C ALA A 523 39.99 -11.10 5.47
N VAL A 524 38.83 -10.61 5.04
CA VAL A 524 37.52 -11.03 5.56
C VAL A 524 36.68 -11.67 4.47
N VAL A 525 36.13 -12.85 4.71
CA VAL A 525 35.34 -13.60 3.73
C VAL A 525 33.87 -13.58 4.13
N GLY A 526 33.11 -12.59 3.66
CA GLY A 526 31.70 -12.43 4.04
C GLY A 526 31.50 -11.61 5.31
N ASN A 527 30.27 -11.13 5.44
CA ASN A 527 29.77 -10.40 6.60
C ASN A 527 28.39 -10.96 6.87
N GLU A 528 28.11 -11.49 8.06
CA GLU A 528 26.77 -11.89 8.51
C GLU A 528 26.02 -12.84 7.55
N VAL A 529 26.73 -13.71 6.82
CA VAL A 529 26.13 -14.59 5.81
C VAL A 529 25.23 -15.66 6.45
N LEU A 530 25.63 -16.20 7.61
CA LEU A 530 24.82 -17.15 8.38
C LEU A 530 23.65 -16.46 9.06
N LEU A 531 23.89 -15.26 9.59
CA LEU A 531 22.83 -14.44 10.14
C LEU A 531 21.76 -14.10 9.09
N ARG A 532 22.16 -13.80 7.85
CA ARG A 532 21.25 -13.56 6.71
C ARG A 532 20.63 -14.83 6.12
N ASP A 533 21.02 -16.01 6.59
CA ASP A 533 20.58 -17.33 6.05
C ASP A 533 20.78 -17.45 4.53
N GLU A 534 21.85 -16.86 3.99
CA GLU A 534 22.10 -16.77 2.55
C GLU A 534 22.82 -17.99 1.99
N LEU A 535 23.75 -18.56 2.76
CA LEU A 535 24.57 -19.69 2.35
C LEU A 535 24.75 -20.69 3.49
N PRO A 536 24.80 -21.99 3.16
CA PRO A 536 25.12 -23.01 4.15
C PRO A 536 26.59 -22.92 4.60
N MET A 537 26.85 -23.33 5.84
CA MET A 537 28.17 -23.28 6.49
C MET A 537 29.28 -23.91 5.65
N GLU A 538 29.00 -25.02 4.98
CA GLU A 538 29.99 -25.76 4.18
C GLU A 538 30.55 -24.90 3.05
N VAL A 539 29.72 -24.07 2.43
CA VAL A 539 30.13 -23.18 1.33
C VAL A 539 31.00 -22.05 1.87
N ILE A 540 30.66 -21.49 3.03
CA ILE A 540 31.46 -20.45 3.71
C ILE A 540 32.85 -21.01 4.06
N ILE A 541 32.90 -22.22 4.63
CA ILE A 541 34.14 -22.93 4.96
C ILE A 541 35.00 -23.14 3.71
N ASP A 542 34.41 -23.48 2.57
CA ASP A 542 35.16 -23.69 1.32
C ASP A 542 35.75 -22.38 0.78
N TYR A 543 35.03 -21.26 0.87
CA TYR A 543 35.58 -19.95 0.55
C TYR A 543 36.72 -19.54 1.48
N LEU A 544 36.57 -19.75 2.80
CA LEU A 544 37.62 -19.49 3.78
C LEU A 544 38.88 -20.33 3.50
N LYS A 545 38.73 -21.63 3.21
CA LYS A 545 39.85 -22.51 2.82
C LYS A 545 40.56 -22.00 1.56
N ARG A 546 39.79 -21.57 0.56
CA ARG A 546 40.33 -21.02 -0.70
C ARG A 546 41.17 -19.77 -0.44
N VAL A 547 40.65 -18.82 0.34
CA VAL A 547 41.36 -17.56 0.66
C VAL A 547 42.60 -17.83 1.51
N LYS A 548 42.50 -18.66 2.56
CA LYS A 548 43.66 -19.05 3.38
C LYS A 548 44.76 -19.72 2.59
N LYS A 549 44.40 -20.64 1.69
CA LYS A 549 45.38 -21.31 0.81
C LYS A 549 46.09 -20.31 -0.11
N ALA A 550 45.39 -19.26 -0.55
CA ALA A 550 45.95 -18.23 -1.41
C ALA A 550 46.79 -17.18 -0.67
N LEU A 551 46.56 -17.00 0.64
CA LEU A 551 47.13 -15.94 1.48
C LEU A 551 47.78 -16.51 2.77
N PRO A 552 48.88 -17.27 2.68
CA PRO A 552 49.48 -17.93 3.85
C PRO A 552 50.07 -16.97 4.90
N ASN A 553 50.29 -15.70 4.55
CA ASN A 553 50.92 -14.69 5.42
C ASN A 553 49.96 -13.58 5.86
N THR A 554 48.67 -13.65 5.47
CA THR A 554 47.66 -12.65 5.83
C THR A 554 46.59 -13.33 6.67
N PRO A 555 46.31 -12.87 7.90
CA PRO A 555 45.23 -13.41 8.71
C PRO A 555 43.89 -13.37 7.96
N VAL A 556 43.17 -14.49 7.96
CA VAL A 556 41.84 -14.60 7.34
C VAL A 556 40.79 -14.84 8.41
N GLY A 557 39.71 -14.07 8.35
CA GLY A 557 38.56 -14.20 9.24
C GLY A 557 37.23 -14.23 8.49
N TYR A 558 36.20 -14.62 9.23
CA TYR A 558 34.79 -14.54 8.87
C TYR A 558 34.12 -13.56 9.84
N VAL A 559 33.23 -12.68 9.37
CA VAL A 559 32.48 -11.77 10.25
C VAL A 559 31.05 -12.24 10.38
N ASP A 560 30.55 -12.33 11.61
CA ASP A 560 29.14 -12.59 11.90
C ASP A 560 28.74 -12.13 13.31
N ALA A 561 27.47 -12.26 13.65
CA ALA A 561 26.98 -12.05 15.00
C ALA A 561 27.73 -12.95 16.00
N TYR A 562 28.07 -12.40 17.17
CA TYR A 562 28.89 -13.09 18.18
C TYR A 562 28.44 -14.52 18.51
N TYR A 563 27.12 -14.77 18.54
CA TYR A 563 26.58 -16.08 18.90
C TYR A 563 26.80 -17.14 17.81
N GLN A 564 27.02 -16.76 16.55
CA GLN A 564 27.34 -17.72 15.48
C GLN A 564 28.66 -18.45 15.76
N PHE A 565 29.62 -17.80 16.42
CA PHE A 565 30.87 -18.43 16.83
C PHE A 565 30.68 -19.38 18.02
N VAL A 566 29.65 -19.16 18.83
CA VAL A 566 29.29 -20.07 19.94
C VAL A 566 28.54 -21.29 19.41
N ASP A 567 27.61 -21.07 18.48
CA ASP A 567 26.76 -22.10 17.88
C ASP A 567 27.52 -22.96 16.85
N HIS A 568 28.58 -22.42 16.22
CA HIS A 568 29.37 -23.09 15.17
C HIS A 568 30.89 -23.11 15.46
N PRO A 569 31.39 -24.10 16.24
CA PRO A 569 32.81 -24.24 16.54
C PRO A 569 33.72 -24.39 15.31
N GLU A 570 33.18 -24.84 14.17
CA GLU A 570 33.94 -24.99 12.92
C GLU A 570 34.48 -23.64 12.42
N LEU A 571 33.76 -22.54 12.66
CA LEU A 571 34.22 -21.18 12.36
C LEU A 571 35.44 -20.81 13.21
N ILE A 572 35.42 -21.23 14.48
CA ILE A 572 36.55 -21.00 15.37
C ILE A 572 37.74 -21.76 14.86
N GLU A 573 37.63 -23.01 14.43
CA GLU A 573 38.76 -23.81 13.96
C GLU A 573 39.42 -23.23 12.69
N ILE A 574 38.61 -22.79 11.72
CA ILE A 574 39.12 -22.35 10.41
C ILE A 574 39.69 -20.93 10.41
N CYS A 575 39.14 -19.99 11.18
CA CYS A 575 39.56 -18.59 11.16
C CYS A 575 40.89 -18.35 11.88
N ASP A 576 41.73 -17.43 11.39
CA ASP A 576 42.96 -17.02 12.09
C ASP A 576 42.67 -16.00 13.20
N VAL A 577 41.59 -15.24 13.02
CA VAL A 577 41.08 -14.22 13.94
C VAL A 577 39.56 -14.30 13.95
N LEU A 578 38.95 -14.21 15.13
CA LEU A 578 37.50 -14.19 15.28
C LEU A 578 37.01 -12.76 15.18
N LEU A 579 36.12 -12.52 14.23
CA LEU A 579 35.62 -11.19 13.91
C LEU A 579 34.12 -11.14 14.22
N ILE A 580 33.77 -10.45 15.31
CA ILE A 580 32.42 -10.53 15.87
C ILE A 580 31.68 -9.20 15.75
N ASN A 581 30.43 -9.28 15.33
CA ASN A 581 29.51 -8.16 15.35
C ASN A 581 28.66 -8.23 16.63
N CYS A 582 28.63 -7.12 17.36
CA CYS A 582 27.97 -7.03 18.66
C CYS A 582 27.11 -5.76 18.73
N TYR A 583 25.79 -5.93 18.67
CA TYR A 583 24.83 -4.82 18.70
C TYR A 583 23.81 -4.95 19.85
N PRO A 584 24.10 -4.35 21.02
CA PRO A 584 23.13 -4.27 22.12
C PRO A 584 21.80 -3.61 21.72
N PHE A 585 21.83 -2.65 20.77
CA PHE A 585 20.63 -1.99 20.26
C PHE A 585 19.66 -2.99 19.61
N TRP A 586 20.16 -3.89 18.76
CA TRP A 586 19.33 -4.87 18.05
C TRP A 586 18.78 -5.95 18.97
N GLU A 587 19.42 -6.22 20.11
CA GLU A 587 18.88 -7.08 21.16
C GLU A 587 17.93 -6.36 22.13
N GLY A 588 17.64 -5.08 21.91
CA GLY A 588 16.66 -4.32 22.68
C GLY A 588 17.16 -3.81 24.04
N CYS A 589 18.47 -3.78 24.24
CA CYS A 589 19.09 -3.38 25.49
C CYS A 589 18.97 -1.86 25.74
N ALA A 590 18.57 -1.45 26.95
CA ALA A 590 18.59 -0.03 27.34
C ALA A 590 19.99 0.57 27.31
N ILE A 591 20.10 1.85 26.93
CA ILE A 591 21.39 2.57 26.80
C ILE A 591 22.25 2.49 28.07
N GLY A 592 21.64 2.57 29.26
CA GLY A 592 22.35 2.50 30.54
C GLY A 592 22.96 1.14 30.88
N LYS A 593 22.55 0.06 30.20
CA LYS A 593 23.08 -1.30 30.37
C LYS A 593 23.92 -1.78 29.18
N SER A 594 23.87 -1.03 28.08
CA SER A 594 24.42 -1.43 26.78
C SER A 594 25.91 -1.80 26.79
N THR A 595 26.74 -1.14 27.59
CA THR A 595 28.17 -1.47 27.72
C THR A 595 28.42 -2.80 28.45
N ALA A 596 27.65 -3.06 29.52
CA ALA A 596 27.73 -4.34 30.23
C ALA A 596 27.26 -5.49 29.31
N TYR A 597 26.19 -5.23 28.55
CA TYR A 597 25.67 -6.17 27.56
C TYR A 597 26.71 -6.49 26.46
N LEU A 598 27.37 -5.46 25.91
CA LEU A 598 28.46 -5.62 24.95
C LEU A 598 29.62 -6.45 25.54
N ASN A 599 29.99 -6.18 26.79
CA ASN A 599 31.03 -6.93 27.49
C ASN A 599 30.67 -8.42 27.64
N GLU A 600 29.41 -8.71 27.95
CA GLU A 600 28.93 -10.09 28.06
C GLU A 600 28.93 -10.82 26.72
N MET A 601 28.50 -10.16 25.63
CA MET A 601 28.62 -10.70 24.27
C MET A 601 30.08 -11.08 23.95
N TYR A 602 31.03 -10.19 24.26
CA TYR A 602 32.46 -10.42 24.05
C TYR A 602 33.01 -11.58 24.90
N GLU A 603 32.69 -11.60 26.20
CA GLU A 603 33.17 -12.64 27.11
C GLU A 603 32.60 -14.03 26.77
N MET A 604 31.40 -14.12 26.19
CA MET A 604 30.88 -15.40 25.68
C MET A 604 31.75 -15.98 24.57
N VAL A 605 32.11 -15.16 23.58
CA VAL A 605 32.98 -15.62 22.48
C VAL A 605 34.37 -15.96 23.03
N LYS A 606 34.88 -15.17 23.98
CA LYS A 606 36.18 -15.42 24.62
C LYS A 606 36.26 -16.77 25.33
N GLN A 607 35.15 -17.28 25.87
CA GLN A 607 35.11 -18.60 26.51
C GLN A 607 35.31 -19.74 25.50
N VAL A 608 34.89 -19.56 24.25
CA VAL A 608 35.00 -20.58 23.18
C VAL A 608 36.17 -20.34 22.23
N ALA A 609 36.74 -19.13 22.20
CA ALA A 609 37.78 -18.72 21.24
C ALA A 609 39.14 -19.40 21.41
N GLY A 610 39.42 -19.99 22.59
CA GLY A 610 40.75 -20.51 22.92
C GLY A 610 41.81 -19.42 22.94
N GLU A 611 42.92 -19.63 22.22
CA GLU A 611 44.03 -18.65 22.10
C GLU A 611 43.86 -17.71 20.90
N LYS A 612 42.78 -17.83 20.12
CA LYS A 612 42.58 -17.02 18.91
C LYS A 612 42.26 -15.56 19.26
N PRO A 613 42.86 -14.58 18.55
CA PRO A 613 42.53 -13.18 18.75
C PRO A 613 41.07 -12.92 18.37
N ILE A 614 40.42 -12.02 19.12
CA ILE A 614 39.03 -11.61 18.92
C ILE A 614 39.00 -10.11 18.67
N ILE A 615 38.32 -9.70 17.61
CA ILE A 615 38.12 -8.29 17.27
C ILE A 615 36.61 -8.06 17.15
N ILE A 616 36.11 -7.03 17.82
CA ILE A 616 34.74 -6.56 17.59
C ILE A 616 34.75 -5.75 16.30
N THR A 617 34.16 -6.28 15.25
CA THR A 617 34.24 -5.68 13.91
C THR A 617 33.12 -4.71 13.61
N GLU A 618 32.02 -4.77 14.36
CA GLU A 618 30.91 -3.83 14.29
C GLU A 618 30.24 -3.69 15.66
N THR A 619 30.05 -2.44 16.06
CA THR A 619 29.15 -2.05 17.14
C THR A 619 28.80 -0.58 17.00
N GLY A 620 27.61 -0.17 17.40
CA GLY A 620 27.17 1.21 17.29
C GLY A 620 25.84 1.47 17.99
N TRP A 621 25.36 2.70 17.89
CA TRP A 621 24.01 3.06 18.33
C TRP A 621 23.43 4.14 17.42
N PRO A 622 22.18 3.97 16.94
CA PRO A 622 21.57 4.89 15.97
C PRO A 622 21.18 6.24 16.59
N ASN A 623 21.34 7.30 15.80
CA ASN A 623 21.03 8.67 16.23
C ASN A 623 19.54 9.04 16.03
N GLU A 624 18.80 8.35 15.16
CA GLU A 624 17.38 8.55 14.83
C GLU A 624 16.74 7.22 14.37
N GLY A 625 15.40 7.16 14.30
CA GLY A 625 14.62 6.02 13.80
C GLY A 625 13.68 5.39 14.84
N SER A 626 13.21 4.17 14.56
CA SER A 626 12.29 3.42 15.40
C SER A 626 12.95 2.80 16.63
N GLU A 627 12.25 2.82 17.76
CA GLU A 627 12.68 2.17 19.01
C GLU A 627 12.65 0.63 18.86
N ASN A 628 13.61 -0.05 19.49
CA ASN A 628 13.62 -1.50 19.61
C ASN A 628 13.59 -1.91 21.09
N LEU A 629 12.42 -2.27 21.61
CA LEU A 629 12.19 -2.53 23.05
C LEU A 629 12.67 -1.35 23.94
N GLU A 630 13.64 -1.57 24.83
CA GLU A 630 14.20 -0.50 25.68
C GLU A 630 15.32 0.30 24.98
N ALA A 631 15.72 -0.11 23.76
CA ALA A 631 16.75 0.57 22.97
C ALA A 631 16.14 1.74 22.18
N VAL A 632 16.34 2.95 22.70
CA VAL A 632 15.82 4.19 22.11
C VAL A 632 16.90 4.86 21.24
N PRO A 633 16.69 5.04 19.92
CA PRO A 633 17.58 5.81 19.06
C PRO A 633 17.49 7.30 19.42
N SER A 634 18.64 7.95 19.62
CA SER A 634 18.73 9.40 19.75
C SER A 634 20.19 9.84 19.64
N MET A 635 20.44 11.06 19.18
CA MET A 635 21.78 11.66 19.14
C MET A 635 22.47 11.62 20.52
N ILE A 636 21.71 11.81 21.60
CA ILE A 636 22.23 11.72 22.98
C ILE A 636 22.67 10.29 23.29
N ASN A 637 21.84 9.28 22.99
CA ASN A 637 22.18 7.89 23.26
C ASN A 637 23.32 7.39 22.37
N ALA A 638 23.41 7.83 21.11
CA ALA A 638 24.53 7.55 20.23
C ALA A 638 25.86 8.06 20.81
N MET A 639 25.91 9.31 21.29
CA MET A 639 27.08 9.86 21.96
C MET A 639 27.41 9.15 23.27
N LYS A 640 26.40 8.85 24.10
CA LYS A 640 26.58 8.08 25.35
C LYS A 640 27.21 6.71 25.06
N TYR A 641 26.66 6.00 24.06
CA TYR A 641 27.16 4.70 23.66
C TYR A 641 28.60 4.80 23.19
N PHE A 642 28.90 5.70 22.25
CA PHE A 642 30.25 5.90 21.70
C PHE A 642 31.31 6.13 22.78
N VAL A 643 31.05 7.03 23.73
CA VAL A 643 31.98 7.33 24.82
C VAL A 643 32.20 6.09 25.69
N ASN A 644 31.12 5.45 26.13
CA ASN A 644 31.20 4.31 27.02
C ASN A 644 31.93 3.10 26.38
N VAL A 645 31.61 2.75 25.12
CA VAL A 645 32.23 1.59 24.47
C VAL A 645 33.69 1.85 24.09
N THR A 646 34.03 3.10 23.76
CA THR A 646 35.43 3.48 23.47
C THR A 646 36.29 3.38 24.73
N ASN A 647 35.79 3.85 25.87
CA ASN A 647 36.50 3.73 27.14
C ASN A 647 36.59 2.26 27.58
N TRP A 648 35.50 1.51 27.49
CA TRP A 648 35.47 0.07 27.79
C TRP A 648 36.50 -0.71 26.97
N SER A 649 36.54 -0.49 25.64
CA SER A 649 37.51 -1.14 24.74
C SER A 649 38.95 -0.84 25.15
N LYS A 650 39.24 0.40 25.58
CA LYS A 650 40.57 0.80 26.08
C LYS A 650 40.92 0.18 27.42
N ASP A 651 39.98 0.16 28.37
CA ASP A 651 40.14 -0.47 29.69
C ASP A 651 40.41 -1.98 29.57
N LYS A 652 39.67 -2.65 28.68
CA LYS A 652 39.80 -4.10 28.46
C LYS A 652 40.91 -4.49 27.47
N GLY A 653 41.48 -3.53 26.74
CA GLY A 653 42.43 -3.81 25.66
C GLY A 653 41.82 -4.60 24.50
N VAL A 654 40.52 -4.38 24.23
CA VAL A 654 39.78 -5.08 23.15
C VAL A 654 39.85 -4.26 21.87
N GLU A 655 40.30 -4.88 20.79
CA GLU A 655 40.30 -4.27 19.46
C GLU A 655 38.86 -4.15 18.93
N MET A 656 38.44 -2.93 18.58
CA MET A 656 37.06 -2.63 18.23
C MET A 656 36.97 -1.66 17.05
N PHE A 657 36.05 -1.96 16.13
CA PHE A 657 35.66 -1.13 15.01
C PHE A 657 34.29 -0.52 15.28
N TYR A 658 34.24 0.80 15.43
CA TYR A 658 32.97 1.50 15.62
C TYR A 658 32.21 1.64 14.30
N PHE A 659 30.90 1.43 14.34
CA PHE A 659 29.98 1.51 13.21
C PHE A 659 29.02 2.72 13.37
N SER A 660 29.01 3.70 12.47
CA SER A 660 29.83 3.85 11.25
C SER A 660 30.40 5.27 11.11
N SER A 661 31.30 5.45 10.13
CA SER A 661 31.96 6.75 9.89
C SER A 661 30.99 7.87 9.48
N PHE A 662 30.01 7.58 8.64
CA PHE A 662 29.06 8.56 8.09
C PHE A 662 27.67 7.94 7.99
N ASP A 663 26.62 8.78 8.05
CA ASP A 663 25.25 8.32 7.81
C ASP A 663 25.12 7.77 6.38
N GLU A 664 24.40 6.66 6.25
CA GLU A 664 24.27 5.91 5.00
C GLU A 664 22.81 5.86 4.55
N SER A 665 22.33 6.96 3.95
CA SER A 665 20.95 7.09 3.45
C SER A 665 20.41 5.92 2.63
N TRP A 666 21.26 5.11 1.98
CA TRP A 666 20.84 3.95 1.19
C TRP A 666 20.46 2.72 2.02
N LYS A 667 20.90 2.62 3.29
CA LYS A 667 20.57 1.50 4.18
C LYS A 667 19.12 1.50 4.64
N VAL A 668 18.38 2.60 4.45
CA VAL A 668 16.93 2.64 4.68
C VAL A 668 16.20 1.53 3.91
N HIS A 669 16.69 1.18 2.72
CA HIS A 669 16.08 0.15 1.88
C HIS A 669 16.48 -1.30 2.27
N GLN A 670 17.49 -1.50 3.11
CA GLN A 670 18.04 -2.82 3.46
C GLN A 670 17.98 -3.17 4.95
N GLU A 671 17.93 -2.17 5.85
CA GLU A 671 17.98 -2.34 7.32
C GLU A 671 16.90 -1.49 8.04
N GLY A 672 15.97 -0.87 7.29
CA GLY A 672 14.93 0.01 7.83
C GLY A 672 15.41 1.44 8.14
N ASP A 673 14.52 2.26 8.70
CA ASP A 673 14.74 3.67 9.04
C ASP A 673 15.98 3.93 9.92
N VAL A 674 16.29 2.99 10.82
CA VAL A 674 17.46 3.02 11.71
C VAL A 674 18.78 2.73 10.96
N GLY A 675 18.77 1.86 9.95
CA GLY A 675 19.95 1.40 9.20
C GLY A 675 20.79 2.51 8.56
N ALA A 676 20.19 3.65 8.25
CA ALA A 676 20.85 4.77 7.61
C ALA A 676 21.54 5.76 8.57
N ARG A 677 21.38 5.59 9.88
CA ARG A 677 21.56 6.66 10.88
C ARG A 677 22.58 6.32 11.98
N TRP A 678 23.64 5.61 11.60
CA TRP A 678 24.71 5.16 12.49
C TRP A 678 25.98 6.04 12.44
N GLY A 679 25.97 7.08 11.62
CA GLY A 679 27.11 7.97 11.41
C GLY A 679 27.25 9.00 12.52
N ASN A 680 28.47 9.15 13.02
CA ASN A 680 28.80 10.15 14.04
C ASN A 680 29.76 11.25 13.54
N MET A 681 30.17 11.26 12.25
CA MET A 681 31.09 12.25 11.68
C MET A 681 30.50 13.13 10.57
N GLY A 682 29.17 13.33 10.60
CA GLY A 682 28.44 14.22 9.68
C GLY A 682 28.54 15.70 10.02
#